data_AF-A0A5C6A557-F1
#
_entry.id   AF-A0A5C6A557-F1
#
_cell.length_a   1.000
_cell.length_b   1.000
_cell.length_c   1.000
_cell.angle_alpha   90.00
_cell.angle_beta   90.00
_cell.angle_gamma   90.00
#
_symmetry.space_group_name_H-M   'P 1'
#
loop_
_entity.id
_entity.type
_entity.pdbx_description
1 polymer ?
#
loop_
_entity_poly.entity_id
_entity_poly.type
_entity_poly.pdbx_seq_one_letter_code
_entity_poly.pdbx_strand_id
1 'polypeptide(L)'
;MRGSRATSCLKPSRYGAATVAVLVCVFLCVFLCVLLSERVQGQDGGTFPPRDRIQGAVDAANGAGGLPIKGIYLLDGSNNPIFVPDLSYERWNEISSGAGANSRLFACKSVEVTGSATESRAELDLRLRVSISPTDGQLVPIALQMSNFHLLEAPRFQVDLGDDAESQSTESKSTANQNSANQNTASQAKQFQVTSAADGNGYLLWTKSDESCDVLVDMKMAVRVESNPSPSIAFRLPDAPSQINISTDMKDVFGDVVGRGDEVIETQATTKGTHFRVESGGGRLTLRWSGLQRGIEKPLLEVESDVTLRWNSPQDLPIQSTTMEIRNLRGAVSTFELRLPPGATLLDTPQLSASGRVVELSKPKQTPAGTQWTVTVPEDERLPRIDLSLDVQLAGNDATASSPLAFRVPEIVGAIRQSGDIQIRTSDDYRLRWRDRLYVESIPDTSAAESSNSRSYMFRYDRSSFNLPLWMSATQRQLRVSSQTEIQLYESAAEMEMTIQFTGQTAENRSIRLDLVDWEHRAIIDSETGNSLPYSETDQYLEILLDPGSADVLPPITIEAHRKLERDNDGNRVTFQLPRIIKTDESVLIQVAELDIRSRGRSLLVADLAQSTGLERSLTASKEDTVNGDQVDRFRIVPPDEPARLVGSLVQQPPRITLAAAGSISLNGQSIETVVNWTLTSQTDLEGRLRVAIPRFDAATPTNATAATNAAVSANTAVAAIAGDTQTEQPAATKLTDSSAQKDSTWTVFVDERFAILRPVTQDADESVYELISPELSRGTHVIRWRTVAERIVADPESATRTVQANSQPQPISLPRPIVDDTTIRGDIVMQLVGDESNELMVPNSASRSQLVLQSLPRESLRVSVVATESGQQDLTIRRAVLRSAIGERNRQEQLLVSTEGGDFLTVELTVADIDIQIQAYVNGAPAEFRREAKRIMVRLPDDQAVHIVDLRVWATLNKPTAFEKVSPLIQLPYGVTRTYWQLIAMSDSHLVWASPDVGRAMTWTLDRLRFARQPLHNDASLAAWVGASETVPMPEGNRYLFVGSDARSFSVRVASRTMIWLWVSGWMVMISIMLIYFPRTRHPFTAVLAALAFAGLLIIAPDAAVMVGQIAAVALALVVVMLAVRSLLQPPPARVLVPTRQRSTSEGSTRTIVPPSEAERPSSMSATRSIEMEASGGSNKGMQHGEVVG
;
A
#
# COMPACT_ATOMS: atom_id res chain seq x y z
N MET A 1 51.83 26.02 55.08
CA MET A 1 50.93 25.38 56.09
C MET A 1 49.65 24.89 55.38
N ARG A 2 48.72 24.24 56.11
CA ARG A 2 47.37 23.79 55.67
C ARG A 2 46.65 24.90 54.88
N GLY A 3 45.77 24.67 53.89
CA GLY A 3 44.83 23.55 53.62
C GLY A 3 43.38 24.11 53.68
N SER A 4 42.33 23.57 53.04
CA SER A 4 42.16 22.38 52.20
C SER A 4 40.85 22.45 51.38
N ARG A 5 40.88 21.99 50.11
CA ARG A 5 39.79 21.46 49.25
C ARG A 5 38.37 22.06 49.28
N ALA A 6 37.88 22.41 48.09
CA ALA A 6 36.50 22.14 47.68
C ALA A 6 36.50 21.53 46.26
N THR A 7 36.17 20.24 46.13
CA THR A 7 36.08 19.51 44.85
C THR A 7 34.62 19.30 44.46
N SER A 8 34.19 19.84 43.33
CA SER A 8 32.84 19.65 42.78
C SER A 8 32.75 18.33 41.99
N CYS A 9 31.77 17.49 42.33
CA CYS A 9 31.53 16.23 41.61
C CYS A 9 30.71 16.48 40.34
N LEU A 10 31.31 16.23 39.17
CA LEU A 10 30.58 16.12 37.90
C LEU A 10 29.70 14.85 37.89
N LYS A 11 28.38 15.02 37.80
CA LYS A 11 27.46 13.92 37.48
C LYS A 11 27.71 13.46 36.03
N PRO A 12 27.92 12.16 35.76
CA PRO A 12 27.92 11.67 34.38
C PRO A 12 26.53 11.86 33.77
N SER A 13 26.46 12.47 32.58
CA SER A 13 25.18 12.70 31.90
C SER A 13 24.68 11.41 31.24
N ARG A 14 23.35 11.21 31.21
CA ARG A 14 22.72 10.01 30.64
C ARG A 14 22.83 9.89 29.11
N TYR A 15 23.52 10.82 28.44
CA TYR A 15 23.63 10.87 26.98
C TYR A 15 24.80 10.07 26.41
N GLY A 16 25.89 9.85 27.17
CA GLY A 16 27.11 9.22 26.63
C GLY A 16 26.89 7.83 26.02
N ALA A 17 26.05 7.00 26.64
CA ALA A 17 25.72 5.66 26.12
C ALA A 17 24.93 5.70 24.80
N ALA A 18 24.09 6.72 24.61
CA ALA A 18 23.32 6.88 23.37
C ALA A 18 24.24 7.28 22.20
N THR A 19 25.20 8.18 22.43
CA THR A 19 26.18 8.57 21.41
C THR A 19 27.05 7.39 20.97
N VAL A 20 27.52 6.57 21.92
CA VAL A 20 28.30 5.35 21.61
C VAL A 20 27.45 4.33 20.84
N ALA A 21 26.20 4.09 21.23
CA ALA A 21 25.32 3.17 20.51
C ALA A 21 25.05 3.62 19.06
N VAL A 22 24.79 4.92 18.84
CA VAL A 22 24.62 5.48 17.48
C VAL A 22 25.91 5.39 16.67
N LEU A 23 27.06 5.71 17.26
CA LEU A 23 28.35 5.67 16.57
C LEU A 23 28.74 4.23 16.20
N VAL A 24 28.45 3.24 17.05
CA VAL A 24 28.60 1.80 16.74
C VAL A 24 27.62 1.36 15.64
N CYS A 25 26.36 1.82 15.65
CA CYS A 25 25.42 1.52 14.56
C CYS A 25 25.89 2.11 13.22
N VAL A 26 26.40 3.34 13.20
CA VAL A 26 26.99 3.95 12.01
C VAL A 26 28.21 3.15 11.54
N PHE A 27 29.12 2.79 12.45
CA PHE A 27 30.29 1.98 12.10
C PHE A 27 29.91 0.61 11.53
N LEU A 28 28.92 -0.07 12.12
CA LEU A 28 28.47 -1.38 11.64
C LEU A 28 27.77 -1.30 10.28
N CYS A 29 26.94 -0.26 10.06
CA CYS A 29 26.30 -0.03 8.76
C CYS A 29 27.32 0.34 7.68
N VAL A 30 28.29 1.21 7.98
CA VAL A 30 29.39 1.54 7.05
C VAL A 30 30.22 0.29 6.72
N PHE A 31 30.55 -0.52 7.73
CA PHE A 31 31.28 -1.79 7.54
C PHE A 31 30.47 -2.79 6.70
N LEU A 32 29.15 -2.86 6.86
CA LEU A 32 28.26 -3.68 6.04
C LEU A 32 28.23 -3.19 4.58
N CYS A 33 28.11 -1.89 4.35
CA CYS A 33 28.15 -1.31 3.01
C CYS A 33 29.49 -1.59 2.31
N VAL A 34 30.62 -1.41 3.02
CA VAL A 34 31.97 -1.67 2.49
C VAL A 34 32.20 -3.16 2.20
N LEU A 35 31.56 -4.09 2.93
CA LEU A 35 31.62 -5.53 2.66
C LEU A 35 30.68 -6.00 1.54
N LEU A 36 29.71 -5.19 1.12
CA LEU A 36 28.74 -5.50 0.07
C LEU A 36 29.01 -4.75 -1.25
N SER A 37 29.87 -3.73 -1.24
CA SER A 37 30.20 -2.93 -2.43
C SER A 37 31.38 -3.49 -3.23
N GLU A 38 31.11 -4.30 -4.26
CA GLU A 38 31.88 -4.15 -5.50
C GLU A 38 31.46 -2.83 -6.19
N ARG A 39 32.35 -2.23 -6.99
CA ARG A 39 32.31 -0.79 -7.29
C ARG A 39 31.10 -0.37 -8.15
N VAL A 40 30.11 0.26 -7.51
CA VAL A 40 29.23 1.25 -8.16
C VAL A 40 29.68 2.64 -7.71
N GLN A 41 30.13 3.48 -8.65
CA GLN A 41 30.43 4.88 -8.37
C GLN A 41 29.12 5.69 -8.35
N GLY A 42 28.57 5.88 -7.15
CA GLY A 42 27.58 6.95 -6.89
C GLY A 42 28.26 8.32 -6.81
N GLN A 43 27.45 9.38 -6.94
CA GLN A 43 27.95 10.77 -6.86
C GLN A 43 28.62 11.09 -5.52
N ASP A 44 29.65 11.95 -5.55
CA ASP A 44 30.34 12.44 -4.36
C ASP A 44 29.41 13.25 -3.44
N GLY A 45 29.66 13.15 -2.14
CA GLY A 45 28.81 13.73 -1.10
C GLY A 45 28.93 15.25 -1.00
N GLY A 46 28.13 15.98 -1.77
CA GLY A 46 28.04 17.46 -1.69
C GLY A 46 26.71 18.08 -2.12
N THR A 47 25.88 17.40 -2.92
CA THR A 47 24.63 17.94 -3.48
C THR A 47 23.42 17.64 -2.60
N PHE A 48 22.81 18.68 -2.03
CA PHE A 48 21.44 18.61 -1.52
C PHE A 48 20.42 18.63 -2.69
N PRO A 49 19.27 17.94 -2.58
CA PRO A 49 18.18 18.14 -3.52
C PRO A 49 17.58 19.55 -3.39
N PRO A 50 17.00 20.13 -4.46
CA PRO A 50 16.33 21.43 -4.40
C PRO A 50 15.15 21.41 -3.42
N ARG A 51 14.90 22.57 -2.79
CA ARG A 51 14.03 22.69 -1.59
C ARG A 51 12.54 22.47 -1.87
N ASP A 52 12.15 22.52 -3.13
CA ASP A 52 10.75 22.68 -3.56
C ASP A 52 9.89 21.42 -3.34
N ARG A 53 10.52 20.27 -3.02
CA ARG A 53 9.83 19.02 -2.65
C ARG A 53 9.42 18.93 -1.18
N ILE A 54 9.61 19.98 -0.36
CA ILE A 54 9.33 19.93 1.09
C ILE A 54 8.04 20.68 1.50
N GLN A 55 7.46 21.52 0.64
CA GLN A 55 6.30 22.36 1.01
C GLN A 55 4.91 21.76 0.71
N GLY A 56 4.81 20.56 0.11
CA GLY A 56 3.52 19.90 -0.16
C GLY A 56 2.81 19.25 1.04
N ALA A 57 3.20 19.55 2.29
CA ALA A 57 2.80 18.79 3.47
C ALA A 57 2.59 19.63 4.75
N VAL A 58 2.04 20.86 4.62
CA VAL A 58 1.78 21.76 5.76
C VAL A 58 0.28 21.90 6.09
N ASP A 59 -0.59 21.96 5.08
CA ASP A 59 -2.02 22.33 5.28
C ASP A 59 -2.95 21.17 5.70
N ALA A 60 -2.41 19.95 5.87
CA ALA A 60 -3.15 18.80 6.39
C ALA A 60 -3.18 18.73 7.94
N ALA A 61 -2.72 19.77 8.64
CA ALA A 61 -2.44 19.75 10.08
C ALA A 61 -3.62 20.20 10.98
N ASN A 62 -4.86 19.80 10.68
CA ASN A 62 -6.03 19.97 11.57
C ASN A 62 -7.13 18.93 11.31
N GLY A 63 -6.87 17.68 11.68
CA GLY A 63 -7.83 16.57 11.63
C GLY A 63 -7.29 15.32 12.30
N ALA A 64 -8.15 14.47 12.88
CA ALA A 64 -7.72 13.23 13.53
C ALA A 64 -7.23 12.22 12.48
N GLY A 65 -5.97 11.80 12.59
CA GLY A 65 -5.31 11.00 11.56
C GLY A 65 -5.75 9.53 11.52
N GLY A 66 -6.45 9.15 10.44
CA GLY A 66 -6.70 7.77 10.03
C GLY A 66 -6.73 7.67 8.51
N LEU A 67 -6.35 6.52 7.94
CA LEU A 67 -6.57 6.26 6.52
C LEU A 67 -8.06 5.93 6.30
N PRO A 68 -8.76 6.58 5.36
CA PRO A 68 -10.17 6.30 5.11
C PRO A 68 -10.33 4.91 4.46
N ILE A 69 -10.81 3.95 5.24
CA ILE A 69 -11.20 2.62 4.76
C ILE A 69 -12.51 2.78 3.98
N LYS A 70 -12.45 2.64 2.64
CA LYS A 70 -13.62 2.78 1.75
C LYS A 70 -14.58 1.58 1.73
N GLY A 71 -14.23 0.50 2.44
CA GLY A 71 -15.00 -0.73 2.50
C GLY A 71 -14.15 -1.96 2.82
N ILE A 72 -14.80 -3.10 3.00
CA ILE A 72 -14.20 -4.41 3.33
C ILE A 72 -14.70 -5.45 2.31
N TYR A 73 -13.82 -6.35 1.88
CA TYR A 73 -14.21 -7.54 1.12
C TYR A 73 -14.53 -8.69 2.07
N LEU A 74 -15.72 -9.26 1.93
CA LEU A 74 -16.16 -10.48 2.59
C LEU A 74 -16.21 -11.62 1.58
N LEU A 75 -16.13 -12.87 2.05
CA LEU A 75 -16.30 -14.06 1.21
C LEU A 75 -17.67 -14.67 1.48
N ASP A 76 -18.42 -15.01 0.43
CA ASP A 76 -19.66 -15.78 0.56
C ASP A 76 -19.39 -17.27 0.86
N GLY A 77 -20.46 -18.05 1.09
CA GLY A 77 -20.35 -19.49 1.32
C GLY A 77 -19.85 -20.31 0.11
N SER A 78 -19.69 -19.68 -1.06
CA SER A 78 -19.07 -20.23 -2.28
C SER A 78 -17.67 -19.66 -2.55
N ASN A 79 -17.11 -18.94 -1.57
CA ASN A 79 -15.78 -18.31 -1.60
C ASN A 79 -15.62 -17.15 -2.60
N ASN A 80 -16.72 -16.49 -3.01
CA ASN A 80 -16.68 -15.30 -3.88
C ASN A 80 -16.48 -14.01 -3.07
N PRO A 81 -15.63 -13.06 -3.53
CA PRO A 81 -15.40 -11.79 -2.85
C PRO A 81 -16.53 -10.78 -3.10
N ILE A 82 -17.32 -10.47 -2.07
CA ILE A 82 -18.34 -9.43 -2.05
C ILE A 82 -17.75 -8.17 -1.39
N PHE A 83 -17.83 -7.02 -2.07
CA PHE A 83 -17.40 -5.73 -1.52
C PHE A 83 -18.53 -5.08 -0.72
N VAL A 84 -18.23 -4.66 0.52
CA VAL A 84 -19.15 -3.90 1.39
C VAL A 84 -18.54 -2.52 1.66
N PRO A 85 -19.09 -1.42 1.11
CA PRO A 85 -18.61 -0.07 1.40
C PRO A 85 -18.90 0.36 2.85
N ASP A 86 -18.17 1.36 3.33
CA ASP A 86 -18.39 2.11 4.58
C ASP A 86 -18.46 1.32 5.91
N LEU A 87 -18.16 0.02 5.91
CA LEU A 87 -18.09 -0.80 7.13
C LEU A 87 -16.76 -0.58 7.88
N SER A 88 -16.82 -0.02 9.10
CA SER A 88 -15.64 0.16 9.96
C SER A 88 -15.25 -1.13 10.70
N TYR A 89 -13.97 -1.22 11.09
CA TYR A 89 -13.43 -2.36 11.82
C TYR A 89 -14.04 -2.51 13.23
N GLU A 90 -14.33 -1.41 13.91
CA GLU A 90 -15.01 -1.42 15.21
C GLU A 90 -16.42 -2.01 15.08
N ARG A 91 -17.17 -1.60 14.06
CA ARG A 91 -18.56 -2.05 13.85
C ARG A 91 -18.64 -3.52 13.42
N TRP A 92 -17.65 -4.00 12.67
CA TRP A 92 -17.48 -5.45 12.45
C TRP A 92 -17.23 -6.20 13.77
N ASN A 93 -16.37 -5.67 14.64
CA ASN A 93 -16.03 -6.30 15.91
C ASN A 93 -17.21 -6.34 16.91
N GLU A 94 -18.07 -5.30 16.92
CA GLU A 94 -19.36 -5.32 17.64
C GLU A 94 -20.29 -6.42 17.11
N ILE A 95 -20.44 -6.54 15.79
CA ILE A 95 -21.29 -7.58 15.17
C ILE A 95 -20.74 -8.98 15.48
N SER A 96 -19.42 -9.20 15.40
CA SER A 96 -18.83 -10.51 15.69
C SER A 96 -18.83 -10.89 17.18
N SER A 97 -18.84 -9.93 18.10
CA SER A 97 -18.82 -10.20 19.54
C SER A 97 -20.21 -10.56 20.11
N GLY A 98 -21.29 -10.29 19.38
CA GLY A 98 -22.65 -10.71 19.76
C GLY A 98 -22.93 -12.22 19.72
N ALA A 99 -22.04 -13.04 19.13
CA ALA A 99 -22.28 -14.46 18.86
C ALA A 99 -21.44 -15.44 19.71
N GLY A 100 -20.80 -14.98 20.79
CA GLY A 100 -19.88 -15.79 21.63
C GLY A 100 -20.55 -16.49 22.82
N ALA A 101 -21.04 -17.72 22.64
CA ALA A 101 -21.63 -18.51 23.72
C ALA A 101 -20.58 -19.14 24.66
N ASN A 102 -20.21 -18.43 25.74
CA ASN A 102 -19.44 -19.00 26.85
C ASN A 102 -20.33 -19.77 27.84
N SER A 103 -19.82 -20.91 28.32
CA SER A 103 -20.56 -21.88 29.15
C SER A 103 -21.02 -21.31 30.50
N ARG A 104 -22.33 -21.09 30.63
CA ARG A 104 -22.98 -20.83 31.93
C ARG A 104 -23.36 -22.16 32.56
N LEU A 105 -22.68 -22.54 33.65
CA LEU A 105 -22.97 -23.76 34.44
C LEU A 105 -24.37 -23.76 35.09
N PHE A 106 -25.03 -22.59 35.14
CA PHE A 106 -26.40 -22.44 35.60
C PHE A 106 -27.08 -21.27 34.88
N ALA A 107 -28.42 -21.29 34.84
CA ALA A 107 -29.23 -20.15 34.44
C ALA A 107 -30.52 -20.09 35.27
N CYS A 108 -30.86 -18.91 35.78
CA CYS A 108 -32.18 -18.65 36.34
C CYS A 108 -33.17 -18.53 35.17
N LYS A 109 -34.16 -19.41 35.11
CA LYS A 109 -35.19 -19.44 34.05
C LYS A 109 -36.33 -18.47 34.33
N SER A 110 -36.78 -18.39 35.58
CA SER A 110 -37.81 -17.44 36.01
C SER A 110 -37.80 -17.19 37.52
N VAL A 111 -38.39 -16.06 37.92
CA VAL A 111 -38.68 -15.70 39.32
C VAL A 111 -40.16 -15.37 39.43
N GLU A 112 -40.90 -16.10 40.28
CA GLU A 112 -42.26 -15.74 40.68
C GLU A 112 -42.21 -15.19 42.11
N VAL A 113 -42.86 -14.06 42.35
CA VAL A 113 -43.00 -13.47 43.69
C VAL A 113 -44.48 -13.22 43.95
N THR A 114 -45.06 -13.90 44.94
CA THR A 114 -46.46 -13.73 45.34
C THR A 114 -46.52 -13.27 46.79
N GLY A 115 -47.43 -12.35 47.14
CA GLY A 115 -47.51 -11.93 48.55
C GLY A 115 -48.47 -10.80 48.87
N SER A 116 -48.41 -10.35 50.13
CA SER A 116 -49.21 -9.25 50.67
C SER A 116 -48.36 -8.22 51.38
N ALA A 117 -48.66 -6.94 51.16
CA ALA A 117 -48.00 -5.78 51.73
C ALA A 117 -48.94 -5.04 52.68
N THR A 118 -48.46 -4.81 53.90
CA THR A 118 -49.09 -3.98 54.94
C THR A 118 -48.21 -2.74 55.20
N GLU A 119 -48.69 -1.75 55.97
CA GLU A 119 -48.06 -0.44 56.17
C GLU A 119 -46.54 -0.43 56.48
N SER A 120 -45.99 -1.50 57.05
CA SER A 120 -44.58 -1.60 57.47
C SER A 120 -43.81 -2.84 56.98
N ARG A 121 -44.50 -3.88 56.51
CA ARG A 121 -43.91 -5.18 56.11
C ARG A 121 -44.75 -5.83 55.02
N ALA A 122 -44.07 -6.44 54.06
CA ALA A 122 -44.67 -7.39 53.14
C ALA A 122 -44.14 -8.79 53.40
N GLU A 123 -45.01 -9.79 53.26
CA GLU A 123 -44.68 -11.20 53.33
C GLU A 123 -44.85 -11.82 51.93
N LEU A 124 -43.81 -12.54 51.50
CA LEU A 124 -43.60 -12.95 50.12
C LEU A 124 -43.27 -14.46 50.08
N ASP A 125 -44.05 -15.21 49.32
CA ASP A 125 -43.68 -16.53 48.83
C ASP A 125 -43.00 -16.36 47.46
N LEU A 126 -41.71 -16.68 47.37
CA LEU A 126 -40.93 -16.66 46.13
C LEU A 126 -40.72 -18.07 45.60
N ARG A 127 -40.88 -18.23 44.27
CA ARG A 127 -40.41 -19.41 43.53
C ARG A 127 -39.33 -19.00 42.55
N LEU A 128 -38.21 -19.72 42.59
CA LEU A 128 -37.10 -19.54 41.66
C LEU A 128 -36.88 -20.85 40.89
N ARG A 129 -36.98 -20.83 39.55
CA ARG A 129 -36.60 -21.97 38.71
C ARG A 129 -35.19 -21.75 38.16
N VAL A 130 -34.26 -22.65 38.47
CA VAL A 130 -32.86 -22.61 38.01
C VAL A 130 -32.54 -23.89 37.26
N SER A 131 -32.07 -23.78 36.01
CA SER A 131 -31.46 -24.89 35.29
C SER A 131 -29.97 -24.96 35.62
N ILE A 132 -29.49 -26.12 36.04
CA ILE A 132 -28.12 -26.36 36.49
C ILE A 132 -27.51 -27.45 35.61
N SER A 133 -26.33 -27.20 35.04
CA SER A 133 -25.52 -28.18 34.32
C SER A 133 -24.70 -29.05 35.29
N PRO A 134 -24.14 -30.19 34.86
CA PRO A 134 -23.24 -30.99 35.70
C PRO A 134 -22.11 -30.13 36.28
N THR A 135 -21.84 -30.29 37.58
CA THR A 135 -20.83 -29.50 38.32
C THR A 135 -19.57 -30.29 38.64
N ASP A 136 -19.36 -31.45 38.02
CA ASP A 136 -18.22 -32.36 38.19
C ASP A 136 -17.81 -32.57 39.67
N GLY A 137 -18.81 -32.83 40.51
CA GLY A 137 -18.63 -33.04 41.94
C GLY A 137 -18.30 -31.79 42.77
N GLN A 138 -18.19 -30.60 42.17
CA GLN A 138 -17.90 -29.34 42.86
C GLN A 138 -19.17 -28.61 43.34
N LEU A 139 -19.01 -27.76 44.36
CA LEU A 139 -20.06 -26.90 44.91
C LEU A 139 -19.98 -25.50 44.26
N VAL A 140 -21.00 -25.16 43.46
CA VAL A 140 -21.09 -23.88 42.73
C VAL A 140 -22.02 -22.91 43.49
N PRO A 141 -21.57 -21.68 43.81
CA PRO A 141 -22.42 -20.64 44.40
C PRO A 141 -23.17 -19.84 43.33
N ILE A 142 -24.48 -19.71 43.49
CA ILE A 142 -25.38 -18.90 42.66
C ILE A 142 -25.88 -17.72 43.50
N ALA A 143 -25.58 -16.49 43.07
CA ALA A 143 -25.96 -15.28 43.79
C ALA A 143 -27.40 -14.85 43.49
N LEU A 144 -28.25 -14.82 44.52
CA LEU A 144 -29.67 -14.49 44.39
C LEU A 144 -29.95 -12.97 44.49
N GLN A 145 -28.96 -12.17 44.87
CA GLN A 145 -28.99 -10.68 44.99
C GLN A 145 -30.01 -10.06 45.97
N MET A 146 -30.85 -10.88 46.62
CA MET A 146 -31.94 -10.49 47.55
C MET A 146 -31.45 -9.90 48.90
N SER A 147 -30.66 -8.81 48.86
CA SER A 147 -29.95 -8.26 50.04
C SER A 147 -30.83 -7.58 51.09
N ASN A 148 -32.10 -7.34 50.79
CA ASN A 148 -33.07 -6.67 51.67
C ASN A 148 -34.27 -7.56 52.03
N PHE A 149 -34.15 -8.86 51.76
CA PHE A 149 -35.14 -9.89 52.09
C PHE A 149 -34.68 -10.64 53.34
N HIS A 150 -35.63 -11.11 54.14
CA HIS A 150 -35.36 -11.87 55.36
C HIS A 150 -36.13 -13.19 55.34
N LEU A 151 -35.39 -14.30 55.27
CA LEU A 151 -35.94 -15.66 55.24
C LEU A 151 -36.78 -15.97 56.49
N LEU A 152 -38.00 -16.47 56.30
CA LEU A 152 -38.98 -16.76 57.36
C LEU A 152 -39.12 -18.26 57.67
N GLU A 153 -39.05 -19.11 56.64
CA GLU A 153 -39.04 -20.57 56.74
C GLU A 153 -37.80 -21.12 56.02
N ALA A 154 -37.33 -22.32 56.37
CA ALA A 154 -36.28 -22.98 55.62
C ALA A 154 -36.69 -23.19 54.14
N PRO A 155 -35.79 -22.98 53.16
CA PRO A 155 -36.10 -23.13 51.75
C PRO A 155 -36.49 -24.58 51.44
N ARG A 156 -37.42 -24.76 50.49
CA ARG A 156 -37.80 -26.08 49.99
C ARG A 156 -37.30 -26.22 48.56
N PHE A 157 -36.80 -27.41 48.24
CA PHE A 157 -36.21 -27.72 46.94
C PHE A 157 -37.02 -28.83 46.28
N GLN A 158 -37.41 -28.62 45.04
CA GLN A 158 -38.04 -29.61 44.18
C GLN A 158 -37.17 -29.75 42.92
N VAL A 159 -36.85 -30.98 42.51
CA VAL A 159 -36.03 -31.24 41.32
C VAL A 159 -36.95 -31.75 40.22
N ASP A 160 -37.04 -31.00 39.13
CA ASP A 160 -37.79 -31.41 37.93
C ASP A 160 -36.96 -32.44 37.16
N LEU A 161 -37.47 -33.66 37.06
CA LEU A 161 -36.94 -34.73 36.20
C LEU A 161 -37.87 -34.80 34.99
N GLY A 162 -37.42 -34.24 33.86
CA GLY A 162 -38.29 -33.88 32.74
C GLY A 162 -39.02 -35.06 32.06
N ASP A 163 -40.16 -34.73 31.45
CA ASP A 163 -41.04 -35.68 30.77
C ASP A 163 -40.42 -36.29 29.49
N ASP A 164 -40.03 -37.55 29.58
CA ASP A 164 -39.84 -38.47 28.43
C ASP A 164 -40.70 -39.76 28.60
N ALA A 165 -41.74 -39.72 29.46
CA ALA A 165 -42.37 -40.92 30.04
C ALA A 165 -43.92 -41.03 29.97
N GLU A 166 -44.66 -40.10 29.34
CA GLU A 166 -46.10 -40.29 29.07
C GLU A 166 -46.38 -40.87 27.67
N SER A 167 -46.07 -42.16 27.47
CA SER A 167 -46.52 -42.92 26.28
C SER A 167 -46.55 -44.45 26.45
N GLN A 168 -47.03 -44.97 27.60
CA GLN A 168 -47.75 -46.27 27.71
C GLN A 168 -48.03 -46.66 29.18
N SER A 169 -49.30 -46.59 29.61
CA SER A 169 -50.02 -47.73 30.23
C SER A 169 -51.43 -47.32 30.66
N THR A 170 -52.42 -48.12 30.25
CA THR A 170 -53.81 -48.00 30.69
C THR A 170 -54.04 -48.87 31.93
N GLU A 171 -55.00 -48.48 32.78
CA GLU A 171 -55.51 -49.24 33.94
C GLU A 171 -54.48 -49.55 35.05
N SER A 172 -54.66 -49.06 36.28
CA SER A 172 -55.68 -49.64 37.17
C SER A 172 -55.98 -48.77 38.40
N LYS A 173 -57.20 -48.88 38.94
CA LYS A 173 -57.54 -48.34 40.26
C LYS A 173 -57.23 -49.35 41.37
N SER A 174 -56.54 -48.93 42.43
CA SER A 174 -56.74 -49.49 43.76
C SER A 174 -56.45 -48.46 44.86
N THR A 175 -57.17 -48.57 45.97
CA THR A 175 -57.07 -47.67 47.13
C THR A 175 -56.25 -48.36 48.23
N ALA A 176 -55.76 -47.55 49.17
CA ALA A 176 -55.34 -47.92 50.54
C ALA A 176 -53.88 -48.40 50.76
N ASN A 177 -53.07 -47.45 51.28
CA ASN A 177 -52.62 -47.46 52.68
C ASN A 177 -51.86 -48.71 53.19
N GLN A 178 -50.52 -48.64 53.28
CA GLN A 178 -49.79 -48.73 54.56
C GLN A 178 -48.25 -48.52 54.46
N ASN A 179 -47.75 -47.66 55.36
CA ASN A 179 -46.45 -47.65 56.05
C ASN A 179 -45.21 -48.39 55.48
N SER A 180 -44.23 -47.57 55.09
CA SER A 180 -42.92 -47.47 55.77
C SER A 180 -42.07 -48.72 56.02
N ALA A 181 -41.20 -49.07 55.07
CA ALA A 181 -39.81 -49.47 55.35
C ALA A 181 -38.88 -49.19 54.15
N ASN A 182 -37.63 -48.82 54.43
CA ASN A 182 -36.47 -48.77 53.52
C ASN A 182 -36.58 -48.00 52.17
N GLN A 183 -36.07 -46.76 52.15
CA GLN A 183 -35.35 -46.23 50.97
C GLN A 183 -34.26 -45.18 51.30
N ASN A 184 -33.50 -45.39 52.38
CA ASN A 184 -32.33 -44.57 52.74
C ASN A 184 -31.08 -44.95 51.91
N THR A 185 -31.12 -44.81 50.58
CA THR A 185 -29.95 -45.18 49.74
C THR A 185 -29.75 -44.41 48.42
N ALA A 186 -30.53 -43.36 48.12
CA ALA A 186 -30.38 -42.58 46.87
C ALA A 186 -29.95 -41.09 47.07
N SER A 187 -30.11 -40.56 48.28
CA SER A 187 -30.11 -39.11 48.54
C SER A 187 -28.72 -38.50 48.85
N GLN A 188 -27.70 -38.78 48.02
CA GLN A 188 -26.35 -38.22 48.18
C GLN A 188 -25.71 -37.60 46.93
N ALA A 189 -26.28 -37.78 45.73
CA ALA A 189 -25.68 -37.29 44.47
C ALA A 189 -25.97 -35.81 44.14
N LYS A 190 -27.00 -35.21 44.74
CA LYS A 190 -27.41 -33.81 44.48
C LYS A 190 -27.59 -33.08 45.81
N GLN A 191 -26.89 -31.95 45.99
CA GLN A 191 -26.84 -31.20 47.24
C GLN A 191 -27.14 -29.72 46.99
N PHE A 192 -28.18 -29.20 47.66
CA PHE A 192 -28.62 -27.81 47.56
C PHE A 192 -28.66 -27.16 48.95
N GLN A 193 -28.14 -25.95 49.08
CA GLN A 193 -28.18 -25.20 50.33
C GLN A 193 -28.21 -23.69 50.08
N VAL A 194 -29.17 -22.98 50.68
CA VAL A 194 -29.13 -21.50 50.71
C VAL A 194 -28.42 -21.04 51.99
N THR A 195 -27.47 -20.11 51.85
CA THR A 195 -26.84 -19.38 52.97
C THR A 195 -26.82 -17.88 52.70
N SER A 196 -26.72 -17.07 53.76
CA SER A 196 -26.48 -15.63 53.63
C SER A 196 -25.06 -15.35 53.14
N ALA A 197 -24.91 -14.47 52.16
CA ALA A 197 -23.62 -14.04 51.63
C ALA A 197 -22.84 -13.23 52.70
N ALA A 198 -21.56 -13.59 52.91
CA ALA A 198 -20.72 -12.99 53.95
C ALA A 198 -20.34 -11.51 53.69
N ASP A 199 -20.61 -11.01 52.50
CA ASP A 199 -20.41 -9.63 52.05
C ASP A 199 -21.66 -8.73 52.25
N GLY A 200 -22.79 -9.31 52.68
CA GLY A 200 -24.07 -8.61 52.84
C GLY A 200 -24.89 -8.46 51.55
N ASN A 201 -24.48 -9.04 50.42
CA ASN A 201 -25.21 -8.92 49.14
C ASN A 201 -26.42 -9.86 48.99
N GLY A 202 -26.90 -10.45 50.10
CA GLY A 202 -28.13 -11.25 50.16
C GLY A 202 -27.87 -12.74 50.35
N TYR A 203 -28.44 -13.56 49.48
CA TYR A 203 -28.41 -15.02 49.61
C TYR A 203 -27.63 -15.69 48.47
N LEU A 204 -26.90 -16.75 48.82
CA LEU A 204 -26.20 -17.66 47.92
C LEU A 204 -26.91 -19.00 47.92
N LEU A 205 -27.35 -19.48 46.76
CA LEU A 205 -27.75 -20.86 46.54
C LEU A 205 -26.51 -21.66 46.13
N TRP A 206 -26.03 -22.52 47.02
CA TRP A 206 -25.00 -23.50 46.70
C TRP A 206 -25.64 -24.73 46.07
N THR A 207 -25.09 -25.18 44.95
CA THR A 207 -25.51 -26.38 44.25
C THR A 207 -24.32 -27.29 43.95
N LYS A 208 -24.55 -28.61 44.07
CA LYS A 208 -23.73 -29.66 43.49
C LYS A 208 -24.67 -30.68 42.84
N SER A 209 -24.43 -31.01 41.57
CA SER A 209 -25.15 -32.05 40.85
C SER A 209 -24.23 -32.67 39.81
N ASP A 210 -24.13 -34.00 39.79
CA ASP A 210 -23.31 -34.72 38.81
C ASP A 210 -24.05 -34.92 37.46
N GLU A 211 -25.27 -34.38 37.34
CA GLU A 211 -26.14 -34.41 36.15
C GLU A 211 -26.78 -33.03 35.91
N SER A 212 -27.26 -32.77 34.68
CA SER A 212 -28.10 -31.61 34.39
C SER A 212 -29.49 -31.76 35.03
N CYS A 213 -30.04 -30.71 35.64
CA CYS A 213 -31.41 -30.71 36.16
C CYS A 213 -31.99 -29.30 36.32
N ASP A 214 -33.32 -29.19 36.24
CA ASP A 214 -34.06 -28.01 36.68
C ASP A 214 -34.40 -28.16 38.17
N VAL A 215 -34.19 -27.10 38.94
CA VAL A 215 -34.49 -27.05 40.38
C VAL A 215 -35.40 -25.86 40.64
N LEU A 216 -36.54 -26.13 41.28
CA LEU A 216 -37.46 -25.15 41.79
C LEU A 216 -37.19 -24.94 43.29
N VAL A 217 -36.96 -23.70 43.68
CA VAL A 217 -36.65 -23.30 45.05
C VAL A 217 -37.80 -22.43 45.57
N ASP A 218 -38.59 -22.97 46.50
CA ASP A 218 -39.63 -22.23 47.22
C ASP A 218 -39.01 -21.58 48.47
N MET A 219 -39.19 -20.26 48.64
CA MET A 219 -38.67 -19.49 49.77
C MET A 219 -39.70 -18.53 50.34
N LYS A 220 -39.96 -18.61 51.64
CA LYS A 220 -40.74 -17.59 52.36
C LYS A 220 -39.83 -16.48 52.86
N MET A 221 -40.11 -15.25 52.47
CA MET A 221 -39.32 -14.07 52.81
C MET A 221 -40.22 -12.94 53.35
N ALA A 222 -39.68 -12.10 54.22
CA ALA A 222 -40.22 -10.78 54.51
C ALA A 222 -39.36 -9.68 53.89
N VAL A 223 -39.99 -8.60 53.46
CA VAL A 223 -39.32 -7.35 53.09
C VAL A 223 -39.98 -6.18 53.83
N ARG A 224 -39.20 -5.17 54.19
CA ARG A 224 -39.72 -3.96 54.83
C ARG A 224 -40.42 -3.08 53.79
N VAL A 225 -41.58 -2.52 54.14
CA VAL A 225 -42.23 -1.47 53.34
C VAL A 225 -41.70 -0.12 53.80
N GLU A 226 -41.27 0.72 52.86
CA GLU A 226 -40.80 2.08 53.13
C GLU A 226 -41.96 3.07 52.90
N SER A 227 -42.50 3.60 54.00
CA SER A 227 -43.81 4.29 54.03
C SER A 227 -43.75 5.81 53.80
N ASN A 228 -42.62 6.39 53.41
CA ASN A 228 -42.39 7.84 53.35
C ASN A 228 -41.47 8.22 52.17
N PRO A 229 -41.91 9.05 51.19
CA PRO A 229 -43.18 9.79 51.13
C PRO A 229 -44.39 8.98 50.62
N SER A 230 -44.19 7.74 50.20
CA SER A 230 -45.25 6.83 49.75
C SER A 230 -44.84 5.37 49.99
N PRO A 231 -45.74 4.48 50.43
CA PRO A 231 -45.48 3.05 50.56
C PRO A 231 -44.77 2.46 49.33
N SER A 232 -43.68 1.75 49.58
CA SER A 232 -42.84 1.17 48.53
C SER A 232 -42.04 -0.05 49.00
N ILE A 233 -41.68 -0.91 48.04
CA ILE A 233 -40.82 -2.10 48.21
C ILE A 233 -39.76 -2.06 47.11
N ALA A 234 -38.49 -2.05 47.53
CA ALA A 234 -37.36 -2.30 46.63
C ALA A 234 -37.17 -3.82 46.44
N PHE A 235 -37.22 -4.27 45.20
CA PHE A 235 -36.90 -5.65 44.81
C PHE A 235 -35.45 -5.72 44.29
N ARG A 236 -34.75 -6.79 44.68
CA ARG A 236 -33.40 -7.12 44.22
C ARG A 236 -33.37 -8.59 43.86
N LEU A 237 -33.79 -8.89 42.63
CA LEU A 237 -33.93 -10.23 42.09
C LEU A 237 -32.73 -10.56 41.17
N PRO A 238 -32.52 -11.84 40.82
CA PRO A 238 -31.64 -12.21 39.73
C PRO A 238 -32.03 -11.54 38.39
N ASP A 239 -31.09 -11.48 37.45
CA ASP A 239 -31.35 -11.06 36.07
C ASP A 239 -32.03 -12.20 35.29
N ALA A 240 -33.33 -12.36 35.50
CA ALA A 240 -34.19 -13.36 34.86
C ALA A 240 -35.66 -12.87 34.79
N PRO A 241 -36.46 -13.36 33.84
CA PRO A 241 -37.89 -13.04 33.73
C PRO A 241 -38.61 -13.19 35.07
N SER A 242 -39.15 -12.08 35.57
CA SER A 242 -39.65 -11.92 36.93
C SER A 242 -41.11 -11.45 36.90
N GLN A 243 -42.01 -12.21 37.53
CA GLN A 243 -43.40 -11.81 37.75
C GLN A 243 -43.63 -11.56 39.25
N ILE A 244 -44.13 -10.38 39.59
CA ILE A 244 -44.34 -9.90 40.96
C ILE A 244 -45.82 -9.59 41.15
N ASN A 245 -46.50 -10.40 41.95
CA ASN A 245 -47.94 -10.35 42.21
C ASN A 245 -48.19 -9.97 43.69
N ILE A 246 -48.42 -8.69 43.98
CA ILE A 246 -48.55 -8.15 45.33
C ILE A 246 -49.99 -7.68 45.59
N SER A 247 -50.52 -7.97 46.76
CA SER A 247 -51.77 -7.39 47.27
C SER A 247 -51.49 -6.40 48.41
N THR A 248 -52.09 -5.21 48.38
CA THR A 248 -52.11 -4.27 49.52
C THR A 248 -53.52 -4.18 50.09
N ASP A 249 -53.59 -4.02 51.41
CA ASP A 249 -54.80 -3.72 52.19
C ASP A 249 -55.47 -2.38 51.80
N MET A 250 -54.71 -1.42 51.28
CA MET A 250 -55.25 -0.13 50.84
C MET A 250 -56.06 -0.24 49.55
N LYS A 251 -57.16 0.51 49.48
CA LYS A 251 -58.10 0.55 48.34
C LYS A 251 -57.83 1.75 47.43
N ASP A 252 -58.17 1.59 46.16
CA ASP A 252 -58.16 2.64 45.13
C ASP A 252 -56.80 3.36 45.01
N VAL A 253 -55.71 2.57 45.09
CA VAL A 253 -54.33 3.06 45.07
C VAL A 253 -53.68 2.78 43.72
N PHE A 254 -52.96 3.75 43.16
CA PHE A 254 -52.22 3.55 41.91
C PHE A 254 -50.79 3.08 42.19
N GLY A 255 -50.36 2.04 41.47
CA GLY A 255 -48.98 1.56 41.48
C GLY A 255 -48.10 2.29 40.45
N ASP A 256 -46.82 2.47 40.80
CA ASP A 256 -45.76 3.02 39.97
C ASP A 256 -44.48 2.18 40.19
N VAL A 257 -43.70 1.94 39.13
CA VAL A 257 -42.51 1.09 39.16
C VAL A 257 -41.31 1.87 38.66
N VAL A 258 -40.30 2.00 39.51
CA VAL A 258 -39.02 2.64 39.17
C VAL A 258 -37.93 1.58 39.12
N GLY A 259 -37.53 1.21 37.91
CA GLY A 259 -36.47 0.23 37.65
C GLY A 259 -35.66 0.55 36.40
N ARG A 260 -35.54 -0.41 35.49
CA ARG A 260 -34.71 -0.37 34.28
C ARG A 260 -35.42 0.21 33.05
N GLY A 261 -36.75 0.25 33.05
CA GLY A 261 -37.58 0.75 31.94
C GLY A 261 -38.17 -0.34 31.03
N ASP A 262 -37.90 -1.61 31.34
CA ASP A 262 -38.57 -2.78 30.74
C ASP A 262 -39.75 -3.30 31.59
N GLU A 263 -40.04 -2.66 32.73
CA GLU A 263 -41.11 -3.09 33.63
C GLU A 263 -42.51 -2.68 33.15
N VAL A 264 -43.43 -3.64 33.11
CA VAL A 264 -44.87 -3.43 32.85
C VAL A 264 -45.65 -3.66 34.14
N ILE A 265 -46.52 -2.72 34.52
CA ILE A 265 -47.41 -2.85 35.68
C ILE A 265 -48.89 -2.84 35.28
N GLU A 266 -49.62 -3.85 35.76
CA GLU A 266 -51.07 -3.95 35.75
C GLU A 266 -51.60 -3.74 37.17
N THR A 267 -52.57 -2.84 37.35
CA THR A 267 -53.17 -2.51 38.65
C THR A 267 -54.65 -2.85 38.63
N GLN A 268 -55.11 -3.70 39.55
CA GLN A 268 -56.50 -4.15 39.65
C GLN A 268 -57.06 -3.89 41.06
N ALA A 269 -58.11 -3.07 41.15
CA ALA A 269 -58.85 -2.87 42.39
C ALA A 269 -59.67 -4.12 42.74
N THR A 270 -59.67 -4.53 44.02
CA THR A 270 -60.43 -5.67 44.52
C THR A 270 -61.18 -5.34 45.82
N THR A 271 -62.15 -6.15 46.20
CA THR A 271 -63.02 -5.88 47.37
C THR A 271 -62.26 -5.79 48.71
N LYS A 272 -61.06 -6.38 48.78
CA LYS A 272 -60.18 -6.41 49.96
C LYS A 272 -59.02 -5.40 49.93
N GLY A 273 -58.81 -4.67 48.84
CA GLY A 273 -57.64 -3.81 48.65
C GLY A 273 -57.24 -3.67 47.18
N THR A 274 -55.96 -3.44 46.90
CA THR A 274 -55.45 -3.29 45.53
C THR A 274 -54.46 -4.40 45.18
N HIS A 275 -54.55 -4.95 43.97
CA HIS A 275 -53.60 -5.92 43.45
C HIS A 275 -52.71 -5.28 42.38
N PHE A 276 -51.40 -5.53 42.47
CA PHE A 276 -50.39 -5.12 41.49
C PHE A 276 -49.74 -6.37 40.91
N ARG A 277 -49.75 -6.49 39.58
CA ARG A 277 -48.95 -7.44 38.81
C ARG A 277 -47.87 -6.66 38.08
N VAL A 278 -46.62 -7.00 38.29
CA VAL A 278 -45.47 -6.40 37.60
C VAL A 278 -44.69 -7.49 36.87
N GLU A 279 -44.38 -7.26 35.60
CA GLU A 279 -43.55 -8.12 34.77
C GLU A 279 -42.27 -7.37 34.38
N SER A 280 -41.12 -8.04 34.45
CA SER A 280 -39.79 -7.42 34.36
C SER A 280 -38.72 -8.43 33.96
N GLY A 281 -37.62 -7.99 33.35
CA GLY A 281 -36.38 -8.77 33.18
C GLY A 281 -35.57 -9.01 34.46
N GLY A 282 -36.06 -8.54 35.62
CA GLY A 282 -35.47 -8.78 36.94
C GLY A 282 -34.42 -7.73 37.33
N GLY A 283 -33.51 -8.11 38.24
CA GLY A 283 -32.51 -7.18 38.78
C GLY A 283 -33.08 -6.23 39.86
N ARG A 284 -32.96 -4.92 39.64
CA ARG A 284 -33.31 -3.88 40.63
C ARG A 284 -34.48 -3.01 40.15
N LEU A 285 -35.62 -3.13 40.83
CA LEU A 285 -36.81 -2.31 40.60
C LEU A 285 -37.45 -1.93 41.95
N THR A 286 -38.22 -0.85 41.99
CA THR A 286 -38.95 -0.40 43.18
C THR A 286 -40.41 -0.18 42.84
N LEU A 287 -41.30 -1.03 43.38
CA LEU A 287 -42.74 -0.82 43.35
C LEU A 287 -43.11 0.20 44.43
N ARG A 288 -43.85 1.24 44.08
CA ARG A 288 -44.47 2.18 45.02
C ARG A 288 -45.95 2.33 44.74
N TRP A 289 -46.75 2.72 45.73
CA TRP A 289 -48.17 2.95 45.53
C TRP A 289 -48.69 4.16 46.33
N SER A 290 -49.59 4.96 45.72
CA SER A 290 -50.20 6.14 46.36
C SER A 290 -51.61 6.46 45.83
N GLY A 291 -52.46 7.01 46.70
CA GLY A 291 -53.86 7.37 46.38
C GLY A 291 -54.04 8.71 45.66
N LEU A 292 -52.95 9.36 45.24
CA LEU A 292 -52.99 10.62 44.50
C LEU A 292 -52.80 10.33 43.01
N GLN A 293 -53.92 10.17 42.29
CA GLN A 293 -53.93 10.17 40.83
C GLN A 293 -53.40 11.52 40.33
N ARG A 294 -52.11 11.59 39.98
CA ARG A 294 -51.53 12.78 39.35
C ARG A 294 -52.22 12.97 37.99
N GLY A 295 -52.93 14.08 37.86
CA GLY A 295 -53.88 14.28 36.76
C GLY A 295 -53.24 14.26 35.39
N ILE A 296 -53.96 13.66 34.44
CA ILE A 296 -53.71 13.62 32.99
C ILE A 296 -52.22 13.64 32.64
N GLU A 297 -51.62 12.45 32.54
CA GLU A 297 -50.27 12.32 32.03
C GLU A 297 -50.14 13.05 30.68
N LYS A 298 -49.15 13.96 30.58
CA LYS A 298 -48.93 14.67 29.33
C LYS A 298 -48.65 13.66 28.22
N PRO A 299 -49.32 13.74 27.06
CA PRO A 299 -49.08 12.82 25.96
C PRO A 299 -47.60 12.90 25.57
N LEU A 300 -46.98 11.74 25.45
CA LEU A 300 -45.53 11.63 25.29
C LEU A 300 -45.22 11.54 23.80
N LEU A 301 -45.27 12.70 23.14
CA LEU A 301 -45.25 12.78 21.69
C LEU A 301 -43.83 12.67 21.13
N GLU A 302 -43.67 11.83 20.11
CA GLU A 302 -42.55 11.83 19.16
C GLU A 302 -43.11 12.19 17.78
N VAL A 303 -42.36 12.99 17.03
CA VAL A 303 -42.81 13.55 15.75
C VAL A 303 -41.72 13.40 14.70
N GLU A 304 -42.10 12.87 13.54
CA GLU A 304 -41.31 12.90 12.31
C GLU A 304 -42.01 13.79 11.29
N SER A 305 -41.29 14.46 10.38
CA SER A 305 -41.92 15.38 9.42
C SER A 305 -41.23 15.42 8.06
N ASP A 306 -42.03 15.48 7.01
CA ASP A 306 -41.61 15.80 5.64
C ASP A 306 -42.12 17.21 5.28
N VAL A 307 -41.23 18.06 4.79
CA VAL A 307 -41.46 19.48 4.58
C VAL A 307 -41.05 19.88 3.17
N THR A 308 -42.02 20.18 2.30
CA THR A 308 -41.75 20.74 0.96
C THR A 308 -42.00 22.24 0.95
N LEU A 309 -40.93 23.03 0.74
CA LEU A 309 -40.98 24.48 0.54
C LEU A 309 -40.91 24.82 -0.95
N ARG A 310 -41.83 25.64 -1.44
CA ARG A 310 -41.87 26.16 -2.83
C ARG A 310 -41.62 27.66 -2.83
N TRP A 311 -40.60 28.10 -3.58
CA TRP A 311 -40.21 29.52 -3.63
C TRP A 311 -39.60 29.87 -5.00
N ASN A 312 -40.38 30.49 -5.89
CA ASN A 312 -39.99 30.67 -7.29
C ASN A 312 -39.20 31.98 -7.51
N SER A 313 -39.65 33.09 -6.93
CA SER A 313 -39.06 34.44 -7.01
C SER A 313 -38.82 35.03 -5.61
N PRO A 314 -37.81 35.91 -5.40
CA PRO A 314 -37.61 36.61 -4.12
C PRO A 314 -38.79 37.49 -3.68
N GLN A 315 -39.67 37.84 -4.63
CA GLN A 315 -40.88 38.62 -4.43
C GLN A 315 -42.10 37.75 -4.06
N ASP A 316 -42.03 36.43 -4.27
CA ASP A 316 -43.09 35.50 -3.89
C ASP A 316 -42.99 35.14 -2.41
N LEU A 317 -44.14 35.09 -1.72
CA LEU A 317 -44.23 34.52 -0.38
C LEU A 317 -44.05 32.99 -0.45
N PRO A 318 -43.09 32.40 0.29
CA PRO A 318 -42.86 30.95 0.26
C PRO A 318 -44.08 30.16 0.77
N ILE A 319 -44.43 29.08 0.07
CA ILE A 319 -45.46 28.14 0.50
C ILE A 319 -44.79 26.86 1.00
N GLN A 320 -45.11 26.47 2.23
CA GLN A 320 -44.58 25.30 2.91
C GLN A 320 -45.69 24.27 3.14
N SER A 321 -45.65 23.17 2.40
CA SER A 321 -46.43 21.97 2.67
C SER A 321 -45.70 21.12 3.71
N THR A 322 -46.40 20.69 4.76
CA THR A 322 -45.82 19.90 5.86
C THR A 322 -46.69 18.70 6.19
N THR A 323 -46.11 17.51 6.14
CA THR A 323 -46.71 16.28 6.66
C THR A 323 -45.97 15.88 7.95
N MET A 324 -46.71 15.52 9.00
CA MET A 324 -46.16 15.11 10.30
C MET A 324 -46.69 13.74 10.71
N GLU A 325 -45.82 12.77 10.93
CA GLU A 325 -46.16 11.58 11.70
C GLU A 325 -46.09 11.94 13.18
N ILE A 326 -47.20 11.77 13.91
CA ILE A 326 -47.34 12.13 15.34
C ILE A 326 -47.65 10.86 16.12
N ARG A 327 -46.74 10.44 16.99
CA ARG A 327 -46.84 9.21 17.77
C ARG A 327 -46.90 9.52 19.27
N ASN A 328 -47.90 9.01 19.99
CA ASN A 328 -47.95 9.09 21.45
C ASN A 328 -47.45 7.77 22.06
N LEU A 329 -46.35 7.83 22.82
CA LEU A 329 -45.77 6.67 23.49
C LEU A 329 -46.57 6.17 24.71
N ARG A 330 -47.65 6.87 25.08
CA ARG A 330 -48.54 6.55 26.23
C ARG A 330 -49.98 6.18 25.82
N GLY A 331 -50.21 5.75 24.59
CA GLY A 331 -51.52 5.34 24.08
C GLY A 331 -51.98 6.21 22.89
N ALA A 332 -53.28 6.39 22.72
CA ALA A 332 -53.84 7.14 21.60
C ALA A 332 -53.50 8.65 21.64
N VAL A 333 -53.43 9.30 20.48
CA VAL A 333 -53.38 10.76 20.35
C VAL A 333 -54.81 11.30 20.42
N SER A 334 -55.09 12.19 21.38
CA SER A 334 -56.43 12.77 21.61
C SER A 334 -56.44 14.30 21.45
N THR A 335 -55.49 14.99 22.06
CA THR A 335 -55.26 16.43 21.90
C THR A 335 -53.77 16.77 21.91
N PHE A 336 -53.36 17.78 21.14
CA PHE A 336 -52.00 18.32 21.15
C PHE A 336 -52.00 19.83 20.84
N GLU A 337 -50.87 20.50 21.06
CA GLU A 337 -50.71 21.93 20.76
C GLU A 337 -49.78 22.11 19.55
N LEU A 338 -50.28 22.73 18.49
CA LEU A 338 -49.53 23.06 17.26
C LEU A 338 -49.16 24.56 17.27
N ARG A 339 -47.89 24.88 16.99
CA ARG A 339 -47.38 26.25 16.84
C ARG A 339 -46.85 26.47 15.43
N LEU A 340 -47.34 27.49 14.74
CA LEU A 340 -46.77 27.91 13.45
C LEU A 340 -45.60 28.89 13.64
N PRO A 341 -44.68 29.00 12.65
CA PRO A 341 -43.60 29.98 12.67
C PRO A 341 -44.09 31.43 12.85
N PRO A 342 -43.27 32.34 13.40
CA PRO A 342 -43.67 33.73 13.62
C PRO A 342 -44.00 34.44 12.30
N GLY A 343 -45.19 35.05 12.24
CA GLY A 343 -45.70 35.74 11.05
C GLY A 343 -46.33 34.83 9.99
N ALA A 344 -46.20 33.50 10.10
CA ALA A 344 -46.76 32.56 9.14
C ALA A 344 -48.29 32.44 9.25
N THR A 345 -48.95 32.24 8.11
CA THR A 345 -50.39 32.05 7.99
C THR A 345 -50.72 30.64 7.53
N LEU A 346 -51.74 30.04 8.15
CA LEU A 346 -52.28 28.75 7.74
C LEU A 346 -53.15 28.95 6.47
N LEU A 347 -52.92 28.15 5.43
CA LEU A 347 -53.67 28.25 4.17
C LEU A 347 -54.97 27.44 4.23
N ASP A 348 -54.87 26.18 4.66
CA ASP A 348 -56.00 25.25 4.79
C ASP A 348 -56.05 24.60 6.18
N THR A 349 -57.23 24.15 6.60
CA THR A 349 -57.40 23.49 7.90
C THR A 349 -56.72 22.10 7.89
N PRO A 350 -55.91 21.73 8.91
CA PRO A 350 -55.13 20.49 8.87
C PRO A 350 -56.00 19.24 8.75
N GLN A 351 -55.50 18.26 8.00
CA GLN A 351 -56.20 17.02 7.68
C GLN A 351 -55.40 15.80 8.14
N LEU A 352 -56.10 14.73 8.51
CA LEU A 352 -55.48 13.44 8.83
C LEU A 352 -55.26 12.65 7.53
N SER A 353 -54.00 12.40 7.17
CA SER A 353 -53.60 11.85 5.86
C SER A 353 -54.20 10.46 5.58
N ALA A 354 -54.54 9.69 6.63
CA ALA A 354 -55.14 8.37 6.52
C ALA A 354 -56.66 8.36 6.27
N SER A 355 -57.37 9.47 6.55
CA SER A 355 -58.84 9.56 6.48
C SER A 355 -59.36 10.71 5.61
N GLY A 356 -58.52 11.71 5.33
CA GLY A 356 -58.91 12.95 4.65
C GLY A 356 -59.82 13.86 5.49
N ARG A 357 -60.01 13.57 6.79
CA ARG A 357 -60.88 14.39 7.66
C ARG A 357 -60.12 15.55 8.28
N VAL A 358 -60.84 16.66 8.38
CA VAL A 358 -60.39 17.92 8.98
C VAL A 358 -60.40 17.79 10.50
N VAL A 359 -59.34 18.27 11.16
CA VAL A 359 -59.19 18.19 12.62
C VAL A 359 -59.74 19.45 13.31
N GLU A 360 -60.34 19.30 14.49
CA GLU A 360 -60.90 20.45 15.22
C GLU A 360 -59.78 21.35 15.79
N LEU A 361 -59.75 22.61 15.34
CA LEU A 361 -58.84 23.64 15.84
C LEU A 361 -59.51 24.53 16.88
N SER A 362 -58.83 24.76 18.01
CA SER A 362 -59.21 25.81 18.97
C SER A 362 -58.89 27.21 18.44
N LYS A 363 -59.43 28.26 19.10
CA LYS A 363 -59.16 29.65 18.72
C LYS A 363 -57.67 29.97 18.89
N PRO A 364 -57.02 30.63 17.90
CA PRO A 364 -55.58 30.88 17.92
C PRO A 364 -55.15 31.71 19.13
N LYS A 365 -54.20 31.18 19.89
CA LYS A 365 -53.54 31.82 21.03
C LYS A 365 -52.20 32.37 20.56
N GLN A 366 -52.08 33.69 20.46
CA GLN A 366 -50.79 34.30 20.13
C GLN A 366 -49.80 34.14 21.29
N THR A 367 -48.56 33.80 20.96
CA THR A 367 -47.44 33.69 21.91
C THR A 367 -46.21 34.43 21.36
N PRO A 368 -45.23 34.82 22.19
CA PRO A 368 -44.00 35.46 21.69
C PRO A 368 -43.16 34.61 20.72
N ALA A 369 -43.42 33.30 20.63
CA ALA A 369 -42.73 32.38 19.73
C ALA A 369 -43.47 32.13 18.39
N GLY A 370 -44.74 32.54 18.28
CA GLY A 370 -45.62 32.23 17.15
C GLY A 370 -47.09 32.10 17.56
N THR A 371 -47.97 31.89 16.59
CA THR A 371 -49.38 31.59 16.86
C THR A 371 -49.52 30.11 17.23
N GLN A 372 -50.33 29.80 18.24
CA GLN A 372 -50.52 28.44 18.75
C GLN A 372 -52.00 28.05 18.75
N TRP A 373 -52.29 26.83 18.32
CA TRP A 373 -53.61 26.21 18.30
C TRP A 373 -53.61 24.96 19.18
N THR A 374 -54.76 24.60 19.74
CA THR A 374 -55.00 23.24 20.27
C THR A 374 -55.71 22.47 19.17
N VAL A 375 -55.20 21.27 18.89
CA VAL A 375 -55.72 20.35 17.87
C VAL A 375 -56.39 19.19 18.61
N THR A 376 -57.66 18.91 18.28
CA THR A 376 -58.47 17.86 18.92
C THR A 376 -58.83 16.78 17.92
N VAL A 377 -58.39 15.54 18.19
CA VAL A 377 -58.60 14.39 17.30
C VAL A 377 -59.99 13.77 17.53
N PRO A 378 -60.79 13.58 16.44
CA PRO A 378 -62.08 12.88 16.50
C PRO A 378 -61.96 11.52 17.18
N GLU A 379 -62.95 11.16 18.00
CA GLU A 379 -62.89 9.98 18.88
C GLU A 379 -62.73 8.65 18.13
N ASP A 380 -63.27 8.57 16.92
CA ASP A 380 -63.17 7.47 15.97
C ASP A 380 -61.80 7.33 15.28
N GLU A 381 -60.94 8.35 15.37
CA GLU A 381 -59.60 8.38 14.72
C GLU A 381 -58.44 8.54 15.71
N ARG A 382 -58.71 8.31 17.01
CA ARG A 382 -57.70 8.33 18.09
C ARG A 382 -56.81 7.09 18.07
N LEU A 383 -55.84 7.09 17.17
CA LEU A 383 -54.81 6.05 17.07
C LEU A 383 -53.52 6.44 17.86
N PRO A 384 -52.65 5.48 18.23
CA PRO A 384 -51.35 5.79 18.85
C PRO A 384 -50.34 6.49 17.93
N ARG A 385 -50.57 6.42 16.62
CA ARG A 385 -49.89 7.14 15.54
C ARG A 385 -50.96 7.78 14.67
N ILE A 386 -50.81 9.06 14.35
CA ILE A 386 -51.63 9.76 13.35
C ILE A 386 -50.71 10.54 12.41
N ASP A 387 -51.09 10.66 11.14
CA ASP A 387 -50.33 11.42 10.15
C ASP A 387 -51.14 12.69 9.82
N LEU A 388 -50.55 13.87 9.99
CA LEU A 388 -51.19 15.19 9.87
C LEU A 388 -50.58 15.98 8.70
N SER A 389 -51.40 16.40 7.74
CA SER A 389 -50.98 17.27 6.62
C SER A 389 -51.53 18.68 6.76
N LEU A 390 -50.70 19.69 6.49
CA LEU A 390 -51.07 21.12 6.55
C LEU A 390 -50.18 22.00 5.66
N ASP A 391 -50.79 23.03 5.07
CA ASP A 391 -50.13 24.03 4.21
C ASP A 391 -50.01 25.40 4.91
N VAL A 392 -48.82 26.00 4.83
CA VAL A 392 -48.48 27.26 5.50
C VAL A 392 -47.86 28.24 4.51
N GLN A 393 -48.30 29.49 4.50
CA GLN A 393 -47.59 30.59 3.84
C GLN A 393 -46.66 31.28 4.86
N LEU A 394 -45.38 31.38 4.52
CA LEU A 394 -44.37 32.00 5.38
C LEU A 394 -44.25 33.51 5.12
N ALA A 395 -44.03 34.27 6.18
CA ALA A 395 -43.75 35.70 6.07
C ALA A 395 -42.29 35.95 5.67
N GLY A 396 -42.09 36.52 4.47
CA GLY A 396 -40.78 36.97 4.01
C GLY A 396 -40.82 37.55 2.61
N ASN A 397 -40.76 38.88 2.51
CA ASN A 397 -40.62 39.61 1.26
C ASN A 397 -39.14 39.96 1.04
N ASP A 398 -38.66 39.91 -0.20
CA ASP A 398 -37.34 40.40 -0.64
C ASP A 398 -36.17 39.91 0.22
N ALA A 399 -36.17 38.61 0.52
CA ALA A 399 -35.13 37.96 1.31
C ALA A 399 -33.76 38.03 0.60
N THR A 400 -32.78 38.60 1.29
CA THR A 400 -31.45 38.95 0.74
C THR A 400 -30.32 38.50 1.66
N ALA A 401 -29.07 38.60 1.21
CA ALA A 401 -27.90 38.23 2.02
C ALA A 401 -27.76 39.06 3.32
N SER A 402 -28.26 40.30 3.34
CA SER A 402 -28.33 41.15 4.52
C SER A 402 -29.55 40.83 5.40
N SER A 403 -30.72 40.60 4.80
CA SER A 403 -31.97 40.27 5.49
C SER A 403 -32.58 38.95 4.97
N PRO A 404 -32.07 37.78 5.40
CA PRO A 404 -32.55 36.48 4.93
C PRO A 404 -33.86 36.05 5.60
N LEU A 405 -34.64 35.24 4.89
CA LEU A 405 -35.82 34.53 5.39
C LEU A 405 -35.41 33.62 6.57
N ALA A 406 -36.06 33.80 7.72
CA ALA A 406 -35.79 33.04 8.94
C ALA A 406 -36.60 31.72 8.96
N PHE A 407 -36.26 30.76 8.09
CA PHE A 407 -37.03 29.54 7.89
C PHE A 407 -37.05 28.63 9.13
N ARG A 408 -38.25 28.12 9.45
CA ARG A 408 -38.53 27.18 10.54
C ARG A 408 -39.71 26.30 10.17
N VAL A 409 -39.73 25.08 10.67
CA VAL A 409 -40.91 24.20 10.61
C VAL A 409 -41.95 24.57 11.70
N PRO A 410 -43.24 24.25 11.50
CA PRO A 410 -44.22 24.19 12.58
C PRO A 410 -43.78 23.24 13.70
N GLU A 411 -44.12 23.57 14.94
CA GLU A 411 -43.67 22.88 16.16
C GLU A 411 -44.86 22.24 16.88
N ILE A 412 -44.74 20.97 17.28
CA ILE A 412 -45.70 20.35 18.22
C ILE A 412 -45.19 20.54 19.65
N VAL A 413 -45.92 21.35 20.41
CA VAL A 413 -45.48 21.86 21.70
C VAL A 413 -45.58 20.77 22.77
N GLY A 414 -44.41 20.36 23.28
CA GLY A 414 -44.31 19.33 24.32
C GLY A 414 -43.93 17.93 23.82
N ALA A 415 -43.63 17.75 22.52
CA ALA A 415 -42.98 16.54 22.04
C ALA A 415 -41.57 16.37 22.65
N ILE A 416 -41.14 15.13 22.86
CA ILE A 416 -39.74 14.79 23.22
C ILE A 416 -38.80 15.19 22.08
N ARG A 417 -39.21 14.84 20.86
CA ARG A 417 -38.42 14.93 19.64
C ARG A 417 -39.34 15.34 18.50
N GLN A 418 -38.85 16.25 17.68
CA GLN A 418 -39.37 16.52 16.35
C GLN A 418 -38.17 16.69 15.41
N SER A 419 -38.03 15.76 14.48
CA SER A 419 -36.97 15.72 13.46
C SER A 419 -37.59 15.40 12.09
N GLY A 420 -36.84 15.59 11.01
CA GLY A 420 -37.34 15.30 9.68
C GLY A 420 -36.51 15.87 8.55
N ASP A 421 -37.02 15.75 7.33
CA ASP A 421 -36.39 16.23 6.11
C ASP A 421 -37.15 17.43 5.53
N ILE A 422 -36.42 18.26 4.78
CA ILE A 422 -36.88 19.52 4.19
C ILE A 422 -36.40 19.55 2.73
N GLN A 423 -37.32 19.48 1.78
CA GLN A 423 -37.03 19.75 0.37
C GLN A 423 -37.43 21.19 0.02
N ILE A 424 -36.52 21.94 -0.58
CA ILE A 424 -36.76 23.32 -1.04
C ILE A 424 -36.65 23.36 -2.56
N ARG A 425 -37.73 23.78 -3.24
CA ARG A 425 -37.82 23.85 -4.70
C ARG A 425 -37.85 25.31 -5.19
N THR A 426 -36.94 25.67 -6.09
CA THR A 426 -36.83 27.02 -6.69
C THR A 426 -36.85 26.99 -8.22
N SER A 427 -37.13 28.14 -8.84
CA SER A 427 -36.96 28.33 -10.30
C SER A 427 -35.48 28.29 -10.71
N ASP A 428 -35.18 27.93 -11.96
CA ASP A 428 -33.84 27.88 -12.53
C ASP A 428 -33.18 29.26 -12.75
N ASP A 429 -33.94 30.35 -12.85
CA ASP A 429 -33.34 31.69 -12.88
C ASP A 429 -32.72 32.06 -11.51
N TYR A 430 -33.06 31.36 -10.43
CA TYR A 430 -32.56 31.63 -9.07
C TYR A 430 -31.75 30.45 -8.50
N ARG A 431 -30.85 30.76 -7.56
CA ARG A 431 -30.17 29.78 -6.71
C ARG A 431 -30.50 30.06 -5.26
N LEU A 432 -30.90 29.02 -4.53
CA LEU A 432 -31.01 29.08 -3.08
C LEU A 432 -29.61 29.31 -2.48
N ARG A 433 -29.57 30.13 -1.44
CA ARG A 433 -28.41 30.39 -0.59
C ARG A 433 -28.85 30.31 0.87
N TRP A 434 -27.98 29.80 1.72
CA TRP A 434 -28.28 29.64 3.15
C TRP A 434 -27.07 29.97 4.03
N ARG A 435 -27.27 29.95 5.34
CA ARG A 435 -26.21 29.96 6.36
C ARG A 435 -26.38 28.76 7.26
N ASP A 436 -25.33 27.97 7.43
CA ASP A 436 -25.38 26.72 8.19
C ASP A 436 -25.71 26.95 9.68
N ARG A 437 -26.33 25.96 10.32
CA ARG A 437 -26.86 26.03 11.68
C ARG A 437 -26.65 24.71 12.41
N LEU A 438 -26.58 24.77 13.74
CA LEU A 438 -26.69 23.55 14.55
C LEU A 438 -28.09 22.95 14.37
N TYR A 439 -28.14 21.61 14.37
CA TYR A 439 -29.35 20.79 14.19
C TYR A 439 -30.01 20.85 12.80
N VAL A 440 -29.32 21.40 11.78
CA VAL A 440 -29.73 21.32 10.37
C VAL A 440 -28.52 20.99 9.49
N GLU A 441 -28.64 19.97 8.65
CA GLU A 441 -27.60 19.48 7.75
C GLU A 441 -28.11 19.54 6.29
N SER A 442 -27.31 20.04 5.35
CA SER A 442 -27.63 19.99 3.91
C SER A 442 -27.23 18.64 3.32
N ILE A 443 -28.17 17.90 2.73
CA ILE A 443 -27.91 16.62 2.08
C ILE A 443 -27.65 16.88 0.58
N PRO A 444 -26.56 16.36 -0.02
CA PRO A 444 -26.36 16.44 -1.45
C PRO A 444 -27.45 15.65 -2.18
N ASP A 445 -28.20 16.32 -3.06
CA ASP A 445 -29.30 15.70 -3.80
C ASP A 445 -28.75 14.82 -4.94
N THR A 446 -28.69 13.52 -4.69
CA THR A 446 -28.27 12.50 -5.68
C THR A 446 -29.32 12.26 -6.78
N SER A 447 -30.51 12.85 -6.67
CA SER A 447 -31.67 12.60 -7.53
C SER A 447 -31.94 13.75 -8.51
N ALA A 448 -30.99 14.66 -8.70
CA ALA A 448 -31.11 15.87 -9.52
C ALA A 448 -31.13 15.63 -11.05
N ALA A 449 -31.84 14.60 -11.50
CA ALA A 449 -32.11 14.29 -12.91
C ALA A 449 -33.63 14.43 -13.22
N GLU A 450 -33.95 14.69 -14.49
CA GLU A 450 -35.31 14.59 -15.05
C GLU A 450 -36.38 15.62 -14.59
N SER A 451 -36.00 16.82 -14.12
CA SER A 451 -36.91 17.98 -14.18
C SER A 451 -36.18 19.25 -14.67
N SER A 452 -36.59 19.78 -15.83
CA SER A 452 -35.81 20.77 -16.60
C SER A 452 -35.99 22.24 -16.21
N ASN A 453 -36.88 22.54 -15.25
CA ASN A 453 -37.35 23.91 -14.96
C ASN A 453 -37.35 24.27 -13.46
N SER A 454 -36.81 23.40 -12.58
CA SER A 454 -36.77 23.67 -11.13
C SER A 454 -35.63 22.96 -10.41
N ARG A 455 -35.03 23.64 -9.44
CA ARG A 455 -33.93 23.15 -8.61
C ARG A 455 -34.43 22.63 -7.28
N SER A 456 -33.98 21.44 -6.90
CA SER A 456 -34.19 20.83 -5.59
C SER A 456 -32.98 21.08 -4.68
N TYR A 457 -33.24 21.35 -3.40
CA TYR A 457 -32.25 21.43 -2.33
C TYR A 457 -32.79 20.66 -1.13
N MET A 458 -32.02 19.72 -0.57
CA MET A 458 -32.49 18.85 0.51
C MET A 458 -31.71 19.10 1.80
N PHE A 459 -32.42 19.15 2.92
CA PHE A 459 -31.85 19.35 4.26
C PHE A 459 -32.54 18.40 5.24
N ARG A 460 -31.83 18.03 6.31
CA ARG A 460 -32.36 17.24 7.44
C ARG A 460 -32.20 18.01 8.73
N TYR A 461 -33.14 17.86 9.67
CA TYR A 461 -33.09 18.51 10.97
C TYR A 461 -33.37 17.56 12.14
N ASP A 462 -32.60 17.67 13.22
CA ASP A 462 -32.72 16.82 14.42
C ASP A 462 -33.73 17.34 15.45
N ARG A 463 -34.03 18.65 15.39
CA ARG A 463 -34.83 19.38 16.40
C ARG A 463 -35.56 20.53 15.76
N SER A 464 -36.89 20.61 15.91
CA SER A 464 -37.72 21.70 15.37
C SER A 464 -37.36 23.11 15.88
N SER A 465 -36.64 23.24 16.99
CA SER A 465 -36.20 24.52 17.58
C SER A 465 -35.02 25.18 16.83
N PHE A 466 -35.07 25.26 15.51
CA PHE A 466 -34.02 25.83 14.66
C PHE A 466 -34.44 27.16 14.00
N ASN A 467 -33.51 27.77 13.24
CA ASN A 467 -33.75 28.94 12.39
C ASN A 467 -32.72 28.99 11.25
N LEU A 468 -33.09 28.46 10.09
CA LEU A 468 -32.26 28.36 8.89
C LEU A 468 -32.39 29.66 8.06
N PRO A 469 -31.34 30.51 7.95
CA PRO A 469 -31.44 31.76 7.20
C PRO A 469 -31.29 31.49 5.70
N LEU A 470 -32.34 31.72 4.92
CA LEU A 470 -32.41 31.49 3.48
C LEU A 470 -32.51 32.79 2.68
N TRP A 471 -31.94 32.84 1.48
CA TRP A 471 -32.23 33.87 0.48
C TRP A 471 -32.01 33.30 -0.93
N MET A 472 -32.49 34.00 -1.95
CA MET A 472 -32.23 33.63 -3.33
C MET A 472 -31.31 34.63 -4.02
N SER A 473 -30.41 34.12 -4.87
CA SER A 473 -29.55 34.93 -5.74
C SER A 473 -29.87 34.62 -7.20
N ALA A 474 -30.10 35.64 -8.02
CA ALA A 474 -30.28 35.48 -9.46
C ALA A 474 -29.07 34.82 -10.11
N THR A 475 -29.31 33.97 -11.11
CA THR A 475 -28.28 33.26 -11.86
C THR A 475 -27.81 34.16 -13.00
N GLN A 476 -26.70 34.86 -12.80
CA GLN A 476 -26.09 35.66 -13.88
C GLN A 476 -25.74 34.75 -15.06
N ARG A 477 -26.33 35.04 -16.23
CA ARG A 477 -26.03 34.36 -17.49
C ARG A 477 -24.73 34.94 -18.04
N GLN A 478 -23.63 34.25 -17.74
CA GLN A 478 -22.28 34.63 -18.18
C GLN A 478 -21.75 33.60 -19.17
N LEU A 479 -21.23 34.11 -20.29
CA LEU A 479 -20.42 33.34 -21.22
C LEU A 479 -19.07 33.08 -20.56
N ARG A 480 -18.78 31.83 -20.24
CA ARG A 480 -17.48 31.42 -19.73
C ARG A 480 -16.57 31.06 -20.88
N VAL A 481 -15.34 31.57 -20.80
CA VAL A 481 -14.31 31.36 -21.81
C VAL A 481 -13.10 30.72 -21.13
N SER A 482 -12.55 29.70 -21.77
CA SER A 482 -11.27 29.09 -21.38
C SER A 482 -10.40 28.88 -22.60
N SER A 483 -9.11 29.16 -22.49
CA SER A 483 -8.16 29.01 -23.59
C SER A 483 -7.01 28.07 -23.22
N GLN A 484 -6.63 27.21 -24.15
CA GLN A 484 -5.40 26.43 -24.10
C GLN A 484 -4.53 26.87 -25.28
N THR A 485 -3.34 27.38 -24.99
CA THR A 485 -2.37 27.85 -25.98
C THR A 485 -1.20 26.86 -26.01
N GLU A 486 -1.04 26.16 -27.13
CA GLU A 486 0.20 25.42 -27.39
C GLU A 486 1.21 26.33 -28.11
N ILE A 487 2.48 26.29 -27.70
CA ILE A 487 3.59 26.95 -28.39
C ILE A 487 4.64 25.92 -28.75
N GLN A 488 4.90 25.75 -30.05
CA GLN A 488 5.96 24.91 -30.59
C GLN A 488 7.19 25.75 -30.93
N LEU A 489 8.31 25.48 -30.25
CA LEU A 489 9.55 26.25 -30.36
C LEU A 489 10.54 25.57 -31.31
N TYR A 490 11.01 26.35 -32.28
CA TYR A 490 12.07 26.01 -33.23
C TYR A 490 13.30 26.90 -32.99
N GLU A 491 14.37 26.72 -33.79
CA GLU A 491 15.62 27.46 -33.59
C GLU A 491 15.48 28.99 -33.80
N SER A 492 14.62 29.42 -34.73
CA SER A 492 14.50 30.83 -35.18
C SER A 492 13.07 31.38 -35.19
N ALA A 493 12.08 30.55 -34.87
CA ALA A 493 10.67 30.90 -34.87
C ALA A 493 9.92 30.12 -33.77
N ALA A 494 8.78 30.65 -33.37
CA ALA A 494 7.77 29.97 -32.58
C ALA A 494 6.47 29.90 -33.40
N GLU A 495 5.86 28.72 -33.44
CA GLU A 495 4.49 28.53 -33.92
C GLU A 495 3.57 28.37 -32.70
N MET A 496 2.32 28.80 -32.82
CA MET A 496 1.37 28.80 -31.73
C MET A 496 -0.03 28.46 -32.22
N GLU A 497 -0.69 27.59 -31.47
CA GLU A 497 -2.06 27.13 -31.70
C GLU A 497 -2.86 27.43 -30.43
N MET A 498 -3.78 28.39 -30.50
CA MET A 498 -4.63 28.80 -29.37
C MET A 498 -6.04 28.30 -29.59
N THR A 499 -6.46 27.30 -28.81
CA THR A 499 -7.83 26.80 -28.79
C THR A 499 -8.64 27.52 -27.70
N ILE A 500 -9.77 28.10 -28.07
CA ILE A 500 -10.72 28.78 -27.18
C ILE A 500 -12.01 27.96 -27.10
N GLN A 501 -12.47 27.70 -25.88
CA GLN A 501 -13.69 26.94 -25.58
C GLN A 501 -14.71 27.82 -24.84
N PHE A 502 -15.99 27.53 -25.05
CA PHE A 502 -17.12 28.31 -24.55
C PHE A 502 -18.08 27.45 -23.72
N THR A 503 -18.54 27.96 -22.57
CA THR A 503 -19.63 27.34 -21.82
C THR A 503 -20.62 28.37 -21.25
N GLY A 504 -21.91 28.01 -21.22
CA GLY A 504 -23.00 28.88 -20.74
C GLY A 504 -23.63 29.74 -21.84
N GLN A 505 -24.85 30.23 -21.55
CA GLN A 505 -25.65 31.05 -22.46
C GLN A 505 -25.27 32.54 -22.36
N THR A 506 -25.26 33.23 -23.50
CA THR A 506 -24.83 34.64 -23.63
C THR A 506 -25.99 35.64 -23.52
N ALA A 507 -25.64 36.92 -23.33
CA ALA A 507 -26.50 38.05 -23.70
C ALA A 507 -26.41 38.37 -25.22
N GLU A 508 -27.13 39.39 -25.68
CA GLU A 508 -27.50 39.61 -27.10
C GLU A 508 -26.36 40.07 -28.05
N ASN A 509 -25.14 40.30 -27.56
CA ASN A 509 -24.01 40.77 -28.38
C ASN A 509 -22.84 39.77 -28.29
N ARG A 510 -22.35 39.29 -29.44
CA ARG A 510 -21.50 38.07 -29.55
C ARG A 510 -20.20 38.30 -30.32
N SER A 511 -19.31 39.13 -29.77
CA SER A 511 -17.91 39.25 -30.23
C SER A 511 -16.93 38.93 -29.10
N ILE A 512 -15.73 38.47 -29.47
CA ILE A 512 -14.61 38.26 -28.55
C ILE A 512 -13.39 39.01 -29.07
N ARG A 513 -12.65 39.64 -28.15
CA ARG A 513 -11.47 40.44 -28.45
C ARG A 513 -10.21 39.70 -28.00
N LEU A 514 -9.24 39.62 -28.89
CA LEU A 514 -7.97 38.92 -28.68
C LEU A 514 -6.81 39.90 -28.91
N ASP A 515 -5.92 39.98 -27.93
CA ASP A 515 -4.65 40.71 -28.04
C ASP A 515 -3.57 39.69 -28.48
N LEU A 516 -3.08 39.84 -29.70
CA LEU A 516 -2.02 38.99 -30.27
C LEU A 516 -0.61 39.56 -30.03
N VAL A 517 -0.49 40.79 -29.52
CA VAL A 517 0.77 41.51 -29.30
C VAL A 517 1.71 41.50 -30.53
N ASP A 518 2.78 40.69 -30.53
CA ASP A 518 3.77 40.58 -31.62
C ASP A 518 3.69 39.20 -32.35
N TRP A 519 2.51 38.57 -32.39
CA TRP A 519 2.26 37.31 -33.11
C TRP A 519 1.47 37.56 -34.40
N GLU A 520 2.01 37.12 -35.54
CA GLU A 520 1.35 37.23 -36.85
C GLU A 520 0.41 36.03 -37.05
N HIS A 521 -0.91 36.28 -37.15
CA HIS A 521 -1.91 35.23 -37.36
C HIS A 521 -1.85 34.65 -38.77
N ARG A 522 -2.11 33.35 -38.86
CA ARG A 522 -2.11 32.54 -40.08
C ARG A 522 -3.50 32.05 -40.45
N ALA A 523 -4.27 31.62 -39.45
CA ALA A 523 -5.64 31.17 -39.62
C ALA A 523 -6.44 31.38 -38.31
N ILE A 524 -7.74 31.67 -38.45
CA ILE A 524 -8.71 31.70 -37.35
C ILE A 524 -9.88 30.84 -37.84
N ILE A 525 -10.06 29.67 -37.22
CA ILE A 525 -10.99 28.64 -37.70
C ILE A 525 -11.90 28.14 -36.58
N ASP A 526 -13.12 27.77 -36.96
CA ASP A 526 -14.00 26.89 -36.18
C ASP A 526 -13.34 25.51 -36.08
N SER A 527 -13.11 25.00 -34.86
CA SER A 527 -12.41 23.73 -34.63
C SER A 527 -13.27 22.50 -34.93
N GLU A 528 -14.59 22.63 -35.03
CA GLU A 528 -15.50 21.54 -35.41
C GLU A 528 -15.72 21.48 -36.93
N THR A 529 -15.87 22.62 -37.60
CA THR A 529 -16.18 22.66 -39.04
C THR A 529 -14.99 22.96 -39.94
N GLY A 530 -13.86 23.44 -39.39
CA GLY A 530 -12.65 23.80 -40.13
C GLY A 530 -12.77 25.06 -41.00
N ASN A 531 -13.89 25.78 -40.91
CA ASN A 531 -14.13 26.98 -41.71
C ASN A 531 -13.47 28.22 -41.07
N SER A 532 -12.93 29.12 -41.91
CA SER A 532 -12.41 30.42 -41.46
C SER A 532 -13.53 31.31 -40.92
N LEU A 533 -13.33 31.89 -39.73
CA LEU A 533 -14.31 32.77 -39.08
C LEU A 533 -14.12 34.25 -39.47
N PRO A 534 -15.21 35.05 -39.53
CA PRO A 534 -15.13 36.48 -39.78
C PRO A 534 -14.54 37.23 -38.58
N TYR A 535 -13.53 38.05 -38.85
CA TYR A 535 -12.87 38.91 -37.86
C TYR A 535 -12.72 40.34 -38.36
N SER A 536 -12.58 41.28 -37.42
CA SER A 536 -12.23 42.67 -37.65
C SER A 536 -10.93 42.99 -36.90
N GLU A 537 -9.92 43.45 -37.62
CA GLU A 537 -8.61 43.78 -37.05
C GLU A 537 -8.54 45.26 -36.68
N THR A 538 -7.95 45.58 -35.52
CA THR A 538 -7.71 46.93 -35.01
C THR A 538 -6.30 47.00 -34.44
N ASP A 539 -5.63 48.16 -34.49
CA ASP A 539 -4.26 48.46 -34.00
C ASP A 539 -3.89 47.95 -32.58
N GLN A 540 -4.84 47.40 -31.81
CA GLN A 540 -4.67 46.91 -30.44
C GLN A 540 -5.35 45.55 -30.16
N TYR A 541 -6.22 45.05 -31.05
CA TYR A 541 -6.91 43.77 -30.87
C TYR A 541 -7.59 43.28 -32.15
N LEU A 542 -7.71 41.96 -32.24
CA LEU A 542 -8.55 41.22 -33.17
C LEU A 542 -9.94 41.03 -32.55
N GLU A 543 -11.01 41.49 -33.21
CA GLU A 543 -12.39 41.23 -32.80
C GLU A 543 -13.01 40.13 -33.67
N ILE A 544 -13.20 38.94 -33.11
CA ILE A 544 -13.81 37.78 -33.77
C ILE A 544 -15.32 37.83 -33.57
N LEU A 545 -16.09 37.71 -34.65
CA LEU A 545 -17.56 37.68 -34.61
C LEU A 545 -18.04 36.23 -34.51
N LEU A 546 -18.90 35.94 -33.53
CA LEU A 546 -19.37 34.58 -33.26
C LEU A 546 -20.77 34.36 -33.87
N ASP A 547 -20.85 33.59 -34.95
CA ASP A 547 -22.13 33.07 -35.46
C ASP A 547 -22.56 31.85 -34.62
N PRO A 548 -23.71 31.89 -33.93
CA PRO A 548 -24.18 30.78 -33.10
C PRO A 548 -24.86 29.64 -33.90
N GLY A 549 -25.15 29.86 -35.19
CA GLY A 549 -26.00 28.95 -35.96
C GLY A 549 -27.34 28.67 -35.26
N SER A 550 -27.73 27.38 -35.22
CA SER A 550 -28.93 26.91 -34.53
C SER A 550 -28.63 26.26 -33.16
N ALA A 551 -27.47 26.51 -32.57
CA ALA A 551 -27.01 25.86 -31.35
C ALA A 551 -27.07 26.79 -30.13
N ASP A 552 -27.39 26.22 -28.98
CA ASP A 552 -27.40 26.91 -27.68
C ASP A 552 -26.00 26.97 -27.03
N VAL A 553 -25.01 26.37 -27.70
CA VAL A 553 -23.59 26.27 -27.34
C VAL A 553 -22.77 26.74 -28.54
N LEU A 554 -21.74 27.54 -28.29
CA LEU A 554 -20.82 28.03 -29.32
C LEU A 554 -19.70 27.00 -29.57
N PRO A 555 -19.33 26.71 -30.83
CA PRO A 555 -18.26 25.77 -31.13
C PRO A 555 -16.89 26.33 -30.68
N PRO A 556 -15.92 25.46 -30.35
CA PRO A 556 -14.53 25.87 -30.11
C PRO A 556 -13.89 26.54 -31.32
N ILE A 557 -12.92 27.42 -31.07
CA ILE A 557 -12.18 28.18 -32.08
C ILE A 557 -10.70 27.92 -31.94
N THR A 558 -10.02 27.62 -33.04
CA THR A 558 -8.55 27.51 -33.11
C THR A 558 -7.97 28.72 -33.85
N ILE A 559 -6.96 29.35 -33.25
CA ILE A 559 -6.16 30.42 -33.87
C ILE A 559 -4.74 29.87 -34.09
N GLU A 560 -4.33 29.78 -35.35
CA GLU A 560 -2.93 29.55 -35.73
C GLU A 560 -2.22 30.90 -35.87
N ALA A 561 -1.07 31.05 -35.23
CA ALA A 561 -0.21 32.22 -35.38
C ALA A 561 1.28 31.85 -35.23
N HIS A 562 2.16 32.76 -35.65
CA HIS A 562 3.60 32.54 -35.61
C HIS A 562 4.37 33.81 -35.23
N ARG A 563 5.59 33.63 -34.72
CA ARG A 563 6.46 34.71 -34.28
C ARG A 563 7.92 34.39 -34.55
N LYS A 564 8.65 35.36 -35.10
CA LYS A 564 10.11 35.26 -35.25
C LYS A 564 10.81 35.42 -33.89
N LEU A 565 11.77 34.55 -33.58
CA LEU A 565 12.53 34.61 -32.33
C LEU A 565 13.75 35.51 -32.48
N GLU A 566 13.70 36.69 -31.85
CA GLU A 566 14.87 37.54 -31.65
C GLU A 566 15.74 36.96 -30.52
N ARG A 567 17.03 36.76 -30.80
CA ARG A 567 18.03 36.31 -29.82
C ARG A 567 18.80 37.51 -29.30
N ASP A 568 19.04 37.55 -27.99
CA ASP A 568 19.96 38.50 -27.37
C ASP A 568 21.42 38.22 -27.81
N ASN A 569 22.33 39.14 -27.51
CA ASN A 569 23.75 39.11 -27.89
C ASN A 569 24.49 37.87 -27.36
N ASP A 570 24.04 37.31 -26.22
CA ASP A 570 24.54 36.04 -25.64
C ASP A 570 23.95 34.78 -26.32
N GLY A 571 23.16 34.95 -27.39
CA GLY A 571 22.67 33.89 -28.28
C GLY A 571 21.56 32.98 -27.74
N ASN A 572 21.51 32.73 -26.43
CA ASN A 572 20.62 31.72 -25.83
C ASN A 572 19.39 32.29 -25.10
N ARG A 573 19.26 33.61 -24.91
CA ARG A 573 18.10 34.20 -24.20
C ARG A 573 16.94 34.48 -25.16
N VAL A 574 15.74 34.04 -24.78
CA VAL A 574 14.48 34.25 -25.50
C VAL A 574 13.49 34.97 -24.59
N THR A 575 12.69 35.88 -25.15
CA THR A 575 11.65 36.61 -24.41
C THR A 575 10.53 37.04 -25.35
N PHE A 576 9.28 36.74 -25.01
CA PHE A 576 8.10 37.17 -25.77
C PHE A 576 6.89 37.39 -24.86
N GLN A 577 5.94 38.19 -25.33
CA GLN A 577 4.62 38.33 -24.72
C GLN A 577 3.68 37.25 -25.28
N LEU A 578 2.73 36.82 -24.45
CA LEU A 578 1.75 35.79 -24.79
C LEU A 578 0.44 36.44 -25.24
N PRO A 579 -0.31 35.84 -26.19
CA PRO A 579 -1.65 36.31 -26.51
C PRO A 579 -2.60 36.17 -25.32
N ARG A 580 -3.63 37.00 -25.29
CA ARG A 580 -4.67 36.99 -24.25
C ARG A 580 -6.03 37.40 -24.78
N ILE A 581 -7.07 36.94 -24.11
CA ILE A 581 -8.46 37.33 -24.40
C ILE A 581 -8.75 38.60 -23.59
N ILE A 582 -9.20 39.66 -24.26
CA ILE A 582 -9.61 40.91 -23.61
C ILE A 582 -11.07 40.75 -23.14
N LYS A 583 -11.29 40.88 -21.83
CA LYS A 583 -12.63 40.91 -21.25
C LYS A 583 -13.43 42.10 -21.82
N THR A 584 -14.50 41.79 -22.55
CA THR A 584 -15.27 42.80 -23.32
C THR A 584 -16.36 43.47 -22.48
N ASP A 585 -16.97 42.76 -21.52
CA ASP A 585 -18.03 43.26 -20.64
C ASP A 585 -18.11 42.45 -19.31
N GLU A 586 -19.19 42.59 -18.52
CA GLU A 586 -19.44 41.76 -17.33
C GLU A 586 -20.14 40.41 -17.62
N SER A 587 -20.62 40.17 -18.85
CA SER A 587 -21.19 38.88 -19.24
C SER A 587 -20.13 37.85 -19.61
N VAL A 588 -18.95 38.28 -20.08
CA VAL A 588 -17.80 37.41 -20.33
C VAL A 588 -16.99 37.15 -19.05
N LEU A 589 -16.79 35.87 -18.70
CA LEU A 589 -15.94 35.42 -17.60
C LEU A 589 -14.84 34.48 -18.13
N ILE A 590 -13.61 34.97 -18.22
CA ILE A 590 -12.44 34.14 -18.53
C ILE A 590 -12.10 33.31 -17.29
N GLN A 591 -12.17 31.98 -17.38
CA GLN A 591 -12.02 31.07 -16.23
C GLN A 591 -10.59 30.56 -16.04
N VAL A 592 -9.98 30.13 -17.15
CA VAL A 592 -8.67 29.49 -17.19
C VAL A 592 -8.01 29.85 -18.51
N ALA A 593 -6.74 30.22 -18.46
CA ALA A 593 -5.85 30.27 -19.60
C ALA A 593 -4.64 29.37 -19.29
N GLU A 594 -4.48 28.31 -20.06
CA GLU A 594 -3.36 27.35 -19.94
C GLU A 594 -2.38 27.52 -21.11
N LEU A 595 -1.11 27.24 -20.85
CA LEU A 595 -0.01 27.37 -21.79
C LEU A 595 0.82 26.08 -21.79
N ASP A 596 0.80 25.35 -22.89
CA ASP A 596 1.66 24.18 -23.11
C ASP A 596 2.83 24.55 -24.03
N ILE A 597 4.05 24.53 -23.50
CA ILE A 597 5.26 24.79 -24.31
C ILE A 597 5.88 23.48 -24.74
N ARG A 598 6.04 23.28 -26.06
CA ARG A 598 6.74 22.13 -26.64
C ARG A 598 8.03 22.57 -27.34
N SER A 599 9.14 21.99 -26.93
CA SER A 599 10.44 22.17 -27.60
C SER A 599 10.67 21.11 -28.67
N ARG A 600 10.89 21.53 -29.93
CA ARG A 600 11.26 20.62 -31.03
C ARG A 600 12.78 20.59 -31.27
N GLY A 601 13.23 19.51 -31.91
CA GLY A 601 14.65 19.29 -32.22
C GLY A 601 15.50 19.09 -30.96
N ARG A 602 16.65 19.78 -30.90
CA ARG A 602 17.63 19.67 -29.80
C ARG A 602 17.56 20.81 -28.78
N SER A 603 16.57 21.69 -28.86
CA SER A 603 16.55 22.98 -28.16
C SER A 603 15.44 23.07 -27.10
N LEU A 604 15.78 22.82 -25.83
CA LEU A 604 14.84 22.94 -24.71
C LEU A 604 14.74 24.39 -24.23
N LEU A 605 13.54 24.97 -24.13
CA LEU A 605 13.35 26.22 -23.42
C LEU A 605 13.29 25.97 -21.90
N VAL A 606 14.23 26.54 -21.16
CA VAL A 606 14.19 26.62 -19.70
C VAL A 606 13.58 27.97 -19.32
N ALA A 607 12.32 27.97 -18.88
CA ALA A 607 11.62 29.18 -18.44
C ALA A 607 12.19 29.72 -17.12
N ASP A 608 12.55 31.01 -17.09
CA ASP A 608 12.88 31.75 -15.87
C ASP A 608 11.60 32.35 -15.29
N LEU A 609 10.98 31.62 -14.36
CA LEU A 609 9.78 32.06 -13.65
C LEU A 609 10.02 33.25 -12.69
N ALA A 610 11.27 33.65 -12.42
CA ALA A 610 11.57 34.84 -11.62
C ALA A 610 11.67 36.12 -12.48
N GLN A 611 11.83 35.99 -13.80
CA GLN A 611 11.81 37.11 -14.76
C GLN A 611 10.60 37.10 -15.70
N SER A 612 9.85 36.00 -15.75
CA SER A 612 8.52 35.91 -16.38
C SER A 612 7.45 36.59 -15.52
N THR A 613 6.36 37.05 -16.11
CA THR A 613 5.24 37.69 -15.40
C THR A 613 3.90 37.10 -15.81
N GLY A 614 2.97 36.96 -14.86
CA GLY A 614 1.63 36.41 -15.10
C GLY A 614 1.58 34.89 -15.32
N LEU A 615 2.63 34.14 -14.97
CA LEU A 615 2.75 32.70 -15.20
C LEU A 615 3.00 31.92 -13.90
N GLU A 616 2.17 30.90 -13.65
CA GLU A 616 2.34 29.90 -12.59
C GLU A 616 2.57 28.52 -13.23
N ARG A 617 3.41 27.64 -12.64
CA ARG A 617 3.64 26.30 -13.20
C ARG A 617 2.54 25.35 -12.75
N SER A 618 1.92 24.62 -13.68
CA SER A 618 0.78 23.75 -13.34
C SER A 618 1.24 22.53 -12.53
N LEU A 619 0.65 22.35 -11.34
CA LEU A 619 0.93 21.21 -10.46
C LEU A 619 0.33 19.89 -10.97
N THR A 620 -0.55 19.95 -11.98
CA THR A 620 -1.22 18.79 -12.59
C THR A 620 -0.31 18.00 -13.55
N ALA A 621 0.99 18.29 -13.58
CA ALA A 621 1.97 17.56 -14.38
C ALA A 621 2.19 16.12 -13.85
N SER A 622 1.33 15.21 -14.31
CA SER A 622 1.49 13.76 -14.17
C SER A 622 2.84 13.32 -14.73
N LYS A 623 3.41 12.25 -14.16
CA LYS A 623 4.65 11.62 -14.64
C LYS A 623 4.51 10.90 -16.00
N GLU A 624 3.36 11.03 -16.65
CA GLU A 624 2.94 10.25 -17.81
C GLU A 624 2.73 11.12 -19.06
N ASP A 625 2.76 12.46 -18.94
CA ASP A 625 2.59 13.43 -20.05
C ASP A 625 3.72 13.39 -21.10
N THR A 626 4.76 12.56 -20.94
CA THR A 626 5.75 12.23 -21.98
C THR A 626 5.17 11.33 -23.08
N VAL A 627 4.03 11.71 -23.66
CA VAL A 627 3.50 11.10 -24.89
C VAL A 627 4.48 11.41 -26.02
N ASN A 628 4.95 10.37 -26.73
CA ASN A 628 6.07 10.40 -27.68
C ASN A 628 7.42 10.91 -27.11
N GLY A 629 7.49 11.24 -25.81
CA GLY A 629 8.68 11.74 -25.13
C GLY A 629 9.02 13.21 -25.37
N ASP A 630 8.12 14.00 -25.96
CA ASP A 630 8.31 15.47 -25.97
C ASP A 630 8.24 16.01 -24.54
N GLN A 631 9.17 16.88 -24.16
CA GLN A 631 9.06 17.61 -22.90
C GLN A 631 8.06 18.74 -23.10
N VAL A 632 6.84 18.55 -22.61
CA VAL A 632 5.82 19.59 -22.51
C VAL A 632 5.95 20.27 -21.16
N ASP A 633 6.17 21.58 -21.15
CA ASP A 633 6.18 22.38 -19.93
C ASP A 633 4.89 23.20 -19.83
N ARG A 634 4.01 22.78 -18.91
CA ARG A 634 2.66 23.33 -18.70
C ARG A 634 2.62 24.44 -17.65
N PHE A 635 2.08 25.59 -18.04
CA PHE A 635 1.88 26.77 -17.20
C PHE A 635 0.41 27.19 -17.21
N ARG A 636 0.01 27.95 -16.20
CA ARG A 636 -1.27 28.65 -16.12
C ARG A 636 -1.01 30.14 -16.12
N ILE A 637 -1.79 30.89 -16.90
CA ILE A 637 -1.75 32.35 -16.90
C ILE A 637 -2.66 32.87 -15.77
N VAL A 638 -2.08 33.71 -14.89
CA VAL A 638 -2.73 34.21 -13.67
C VAL A 638 -2.29 35.66 -13.40
N PRO A 639 -3.21 36.65 -13.41
CA PRO A 639 -4.61 36.59 -13.87
C PRO A 639 -4.74 36.28 -15.38
N PRO A 640 -5.81 35.62 -15.84
CA PRO A 640 -5.98 35.22 -17.24
C PRO A 640 -6.35 36.36 -18.20
N ASP A 641 -6.64 37.56 -17.68
CA ASP A 641 -6.96 38.80 -18.39
C ASP A 641 -5.79 39.82 -18.39
N GLU A 642 -4.76 39.61 -17.58
CA GLU A 642 -3.55 40.44 -17.52
C GLU A 642 -2.47 40.00 -18.55
N PRO A 643 -1.57 40.90 -18.97
CA PRO A 643 -0.56 40.58 -19.98
C PRO A 643 0.56 39.71 -19.41
N ALA A 644 0.63 38.45 -19.87
CA ALA A 644 1.66 37.51 -19.49
C ALA A 644 2.90 37.60 -20.40
N ARG A 645 4.08 37.50 -19.77
CA ARG A 645 5.39 37.56 -20.46
C ARG A 645 6.22 36.35 -20.07
N LEU A 646 6.68 35.61 -21.08
CA LEU A 646 7.61 34.52 -20.91
C LEU A 646 9.06 35.02 -21.10
N VAL A 647 9.92 34.66 -20.16
CA VAL A 647 11.38 34.84 -20.24
C VAL A 647 12.02 33.48 -20.03
N GLY A 648 13.02 33.11 -20.83
CA GLY A 648 13.74 31.86 -20.67
C GLY A 648 15.05 31.81 -21.43
N SER A 649 15.78 30.70 -21.25
CA SER A 649 16.97 30.38 -22.05
C SER A 649 16.74 29.12 -22.87
N LEU A 650 17.13 29.17 -24.14
CA LEU A 650 17.14 28.03 -25.03
C LEU A 650 18.44 27.25 -24.80
N VAL A 651 18.33 26.04 -24.27
CA VAL A 651 19.45 25.17 -23.89
C VAL A 651 19.51 24.00 -24.86
N GLN A 652 20.63 23.86 -25.57
CA GLN A 652 20.86 22.69 -26.41
C GLN A 652 21.04 21.44 -25.55
N GLN A 653 20.26 20.40 -25.83
CA GLN A 653 20.45 19.09 -25.24
C GLN A 653 21.55 18.32 -25.99
N PRO A 654 22.47 17.63 -25.27
CA PRO A 654 23.32 16.64 -25.89
C PRO A 654 22.44 15.46 -26.37
N PRO A 655 22.73 14.87 -27.54
CA PRO A 655 21.91 13.79 -28.04
C PRO A 655 22.04 12.56 -27.13
N ARG A 656 20.93 11.84 -26.94
CA ARG A 656 20.88 10.61 -26.13
C ARG A 656 20.57 9.42 -27.02
N ILE A 657 21.48 8.44 -27.05
CA ILE A 657 21.31 7.23 -27.87
C ILE A 657 21.39 5.95 -27.03
N THR A 658 20.45 5.05 -27.27
CA THR A 658 20.54 3.63 -26.87
C THR A 658 21.01 2.83 -28.06
N LEU A 659 22.06 2.03 -27.90
CA LEU A 659 22.68 1.25 -28.98
C LEU A 659 22.66 -0.24 -28.65
N ALA A 660 21.95 -1.04 -29.44
CA ALA A 660 22.24 -2.47 -29.56
C ALA A 660 23.13 -2.70 -30.79
N ALA A 661 24.10 -3.61 -30.72
CA ALA A 661 24.92 -3.96 -31.87
C ALA A 661 25.16 -5.48 -31.95
N ALA A 662 25.12 -6.02 -33.16
CA ALA A 662 25.42 -7.43 -33.44
C ALA A 662 25.94 -7.59 -34.88
N GLY A 663 26.79 -8.58 -35.12
CA GLY A 663 27.46 -8.72 -36.42
C GLY A 663 28.15 -10.06 -36.64
N SER A 664 28.89 -10.12 -37.74
CA SER A 664 29.67 -11.28 -38.17
C SER A 664 30.99 -10.85 -38.78
N ILE A 665 32.03 -11.64 -38.53
CA ILE A 665 33.34 -11.59 -39.17
C ILE A 665 33.51 -12.93 -39.87
N SER A 666 33.65 -12.91 -41.19
CA SER A 666 33.71 -14.11 -42.03
C SER A 666 34.96 -14.11 -42.91
N LEU A 667 35.72 -15.20 -42.85
CA LEU A 667 36.87 -15.44 -43.70
C LEU A 667 36.40 -16.03 -45.04
N ASN A 668 36.85 -15.43 -46.14
CA ASN A 668 36.59 -15.87 -47.50
C ASN A 668 37.93 -15.89 -48.26
N GLY A 669 38.66 -17.00 -48.09
CA GLY A 669 39.96 -17.26 -48.68
C GLY A 669 41.04 -16.28 -48.21
N GLN A 670 41.31 -15.25 -49.03
CA GLN A 670 42.27 -14.18 -48.73
C GLN A 670 41.62 -12.87 -48.26
N SER A 671 40.30 -12.83 -48.10
CA SER A 671 39.58 -11.66 -47.59
C SER A 671 38.88 -11.97 -46.26
N ILE A 672 38.86 -10.99 -45.36
CA ILE A 672 37.94 -10.97 -44.21
C ILE A 672 36.87 -9.93 -44.49
N GLU A 673 35.63 -10.39 -44.53
CA GLU A 673 34.44 -9.55 -44.54
C GLU A 673 33.97 -9.34 -43.10
N THR A 674 33.64 -8.09 -42.74
CA THR A 674 33.08 -7.74 -41.42
C THR A 674 31.81 -6.93 -41.61
N VAL A 675 30.71 -7.41 -41.04
CA VAL A 675 29.39 -6.80 -41.07
C VAL A 675 28.95 -6.52 -39.63
N VAL A 676 28.57 -5.28 -39.33
CA VAL A 676 28.06 -4.87 -38.02
C VAL A 676 26.72 -4.17 -38.22
N ASN A 677 25.66 -4.70 -37.61
CA ASN A 677 24.36 -4.06 -37.56
C ASN A 677 24.22 -3.35 -36.21
N TRP A 678 23.85 -2.08 -36.22
CA TRP A 678 23.41 -1.34 -35.04
C TRP A 678 21.90 -1.16 -35.11
N THR A 679 21.23 -1.32 -33.98
CA THR A 679 19.89 -0.78 -33.73
C THR A 679 20.07 0.39 -32.78
N LEU A 680 20.02 1.60 -33.33
CA LEU A 680 20.22 2.85 -32.59
C LEU A 680 18.85 3.49 -32.32
N THR A 681 18.53 3.73 -31.05
CA THR A 681 17.33 4.45 -30.64
C THR A 681 17.72 5.80 -30.02
N SER A 682 17.36 6.91 -30.67
CA SER A 682 17.62 8.26 -30.14
C SER A 682 16.38 8.87 -29.49
N GLN A 683 16.55 9.46 -28.31
CA GLN A 683 15.48 10.21 -27.61
C GLN A 683 15.34 11.64 -28.15
N THR A 684 16.44 12.22 -28.61
CA THR A 684 16.55 13.53 -29.25
C THR A 684 16.50 13.38 -30.77
N ASP A 685 16.28 14.47 -31.50
CA ASP A 685 16.56 14.47 -32.95
C ASP A 685 18.08 14.41 -33.21
N LEU A 686 18.45 13.81 -34.34
CA LEU A 686 19.82 13.67 -34.85
C LEU A 686 20.08 14.54 -36.09
N GLU A 687 19.07 15.23 -36.63
CA GLU A 687 19.24 16.27 -37.67
C GLU A 687 19.94 15.76 -38.95
N GLY A 688 19.78 14.47 -39.25
CA GLY A 688 20.39 13.76 -40.37
C GLY A 688 21.85 13.34 -40.17
N ARG A 689 22.41 13.44 -38.95
CA ARG A 689 23.85 13.29 -38.69
C ARG A 689 24.21 12.53 -37.42
N LEU A 690 25.27 11.72 -37.50
CA LEU A 690 25.86 11.03 -36.35
C LEU A 690 27.39 11.04 -36.44
N ARG A 691 28.09 11.46 -35.37
CA ARG A 691 29.55 11.33 -35.31
C ARG A 691 29.95 9.90 -34.93
N VAL A 692 30.92 9.34 -35.64
CA VAL A 692 31.40 7.96 -35.48
C VAL A 692 32.93 7.95 -35.52
N ALA A 693 33.53 7.27 -34.56
CA ALA A 693 34.95 6.95 -34.52
C ALA A 693 35.20 5.57 -35.14
N ILE A 694 36.33 5.42 -35.81
CA ILE A 694 36.85 4.13 -36.28
C ILE A 694 38.36 4.08 -35.93
N PRO A 695 38.80 3.11 -35.10
CA PRO A 695 40.21 2.95 -34.76
C PRO A 695 41.10 2.74 -35.98
N ARG A 696 42.29 3.34 -36.01
CA ARG A 696 43.29 3.13 -37.07
C ARG A 696 44.07 1.82 -36.87
N PHE A 697 44.74 1.39 -37.93
CA PHE A 697 45.69 0.27 -37.89
C PHE A 697 47.07 0.76 -38.35
N ASP A 698 47.99 0.90 -37.40
CA ASP A 698 49.40 1.14 -37.67
C ASP A 698 50.16 -0.18 -37.82
N ALA A 699 50.67 -0.43 -39.02
CA ALA A 699 51.50 -1.58 -39.34
C ALA A 699 52.96 -1.36 -38.89
N ALA A 700 53.20 -1.18 -37.58
CA ALA A 700 54.51 -0.79 -37.03
C ALA A 700 55.05 -1.75 -35.93
N THR A 701 56.11 -2.47 -36.30
CA THR A 701 57.20 -3.07 -35.50
C THR A 701 57.00 -3.35 -33.99
N PRO A 702 57.07 -4.62 -33.52
CA PRO A 702 57.04 -4.96 -32.10
C PRO A 702 58.33 -4.50 -31.39
N THR A 703 58.26 -3.38 -30.67
CA THR A 703 59.41 -2.79 -29.95
C THR A 703 59.25 -2.97 -28.45
N ASN A 704 60.22 -3.63 -27.79
CA ASN A 704 60.20 -3.88 -26.35
C ASN A 704 60.34 -2.57 -25.55
N ALA A 705 59.27 -2.14 -24.88
CA ALA A 705 59.23 -0.91 -24.10
C ALA A 705 59.73 -1.09 -22.65
N THR A 706 61.04 -1.11 -22.45
CA THR A 706 61.63 -0.83 -21.12
C THR A 706 61.75 0.69 -20.94
N ALA A 707 61.26 1.22 -19.82
CA ALA A 707 61.11 2.67 -19.65
C ALA A 707 62.44 3.43 -19.49
N ALA A 708 62.54 4.59 -20.15
CA ALA A 708 63.51 5.65 -19.82
C ALA A 708 62.94 7.04 -20.19
N THR A 709 62.82 7.92 -19.20
CA THR A 709 62.50 9.34 -19.41
C THR A 709 63.72 10.14 -19.87
N ASN A 710 63.53 11.09 -20.79
CA ASN A 710 64.18 12.40 -20.77
C ASN A 710 63.46 13.37 -21.75
N ALA A 711 63.77 14.67 -21.70
CA ALA A 711 62.88 15.72 -22.21
C ALA A 711 63.58 16.81 -23.05
N ALA A 712 62.74 17.60 -23.75
CA ALA A 712 62.70 19.08 -23.75
C ALA A 712 63.02 19.90 -25.03
N VAL A 713 62.37 21.08 -25.06
CA VAL A 713 62.66 22.36 -25.76
C VAL A 713 62.25 22.54 -27.25
N SER A 714 61.83 23.79 -27.56
CA SER A 714 61.65 24.44 -28.89
C SER A 714 60.40 24.04 -29.69
N ALA A 715 59.27 24.77 -29.76
CA ALA A 715 58.93 26.21 -29.67
C ALA A 715 59.13 27.05 -30.95
N ASN A 716 58.02 27.59 -31.51
CA ASN A 716 57.98 28.93 -32.09
C ASN A 716 56.56 29.49 -32.33
N THR A 717 56.34 30.66 -31.73
CA THR A 717 55.63 31.90 -32.18
C THR A 717 55.55 32.11 -33.73
N ALA A 718 54.67 32.95 -34.32
CA ALA A 718 53.83 34.04 -33.79
C ALA A 718 52.65 34.50 -34.71
N VAL A 719 51.64 35.14 -34.10
CA VAL A 719 50.96 36.42 -34.47
C VAL A 719 50.16 36.59 -35.80
N ALA A 720 48.92 37.05 -35.58
CA ALA A 720 47.85 37.63 -36.43
C ALA A 720 48.19 38.64 -37.55
N ALA A 721 47.24 38.89 -38.49
CA ALA A 721 46.42 40.14 -38.53
C ALA A 721 45.59 40.41 -39.83
N ILE A 722 44.28 40.69 -39.66
CA ILE A 722 43.48 41.83 -40.22
C ILE A 722 43.20 42.00 -41.76
N ALA A 723 41.90 41.94 -42.10
CA ALA A 723 41.12 42.64 -43.19
C ALA A 723 41.43 42.42 -44.69
N GLY A 724 40.44 42.66 -45.59
CA GLY A 724 40.63 42.51 -47.05
C GLY A 724 39.48 42.92 -48.02
N ASP A 725 38.20 42.77 -47.65
CA ASP A 725 36.99 43.36 -48.29
C ASP A 725 36.48 42.91 -49.71
N THR A 726 35.15 43.05 -49.90
CA THR A 726 34.28 43.15 -51.11
C THR A 726 34.43 42.27 -52.39
N GLN A 727 33.31 41.56 -52.70
CA GLN A 727 32.69 41.32 -54.03
C GLN A 727 33.44 40.39 -55.04
N THR A 728 32.82 39.76 -56.06
CA THR A 728 31.55 40.03 -56.80
C THR A 728 30.75 38.75 -57.13
N GLU A 729 29.58 38.92 -57.77
CA GLU A 729 28.52 37.95 -58.06
C GLU A 729 28.84 36.87 -59.12
N GLN A 730 28.30 35.64 -58.92
CA GLN A 730 27.56 34.81 -59.92
C GLN A 730 28.29 34.31 -61.20
N PRO A 731 27.74 33.34 -61.97
CA PRO A 731 27.09 32.06 -61.63
C PRO A 731 28.01 30.84 -61.93
N ALA A 732 27.54 29.60 -61.74
CA ALA A 732 27.54 28.55 -62.79
C ALA A 732 27.13 27.17 -62.24
N ALA A 733 26.30 26.43 -62.99
CA ALA A 733 26.09 25.00 -62.75
C ALA A 733 27.17 24.20 -63.49
N THR A 734 28.22 23.78 -62.79
CA THR A 734 29.30 22.95 -63.36
C THR A 734 29.16 21.51 -62.90
N LYS A 735 28.76 20.64 -63.82
CA LYS A 735 28.62 19.19 -63.61
C LYS A 735 29.99 18.52 -63.54
N LEU A 736 30.60 18.48 -62.35
CA LEU A 736 31.88 17.83 -62.10
C LEU A 736 31.72 16.56 -61.26
N THR A 737 32.15 15.44 -61.84
CA THR A 737 32.47 14.21 -61.13
C THR A 737 33.69 14.42 -60.26
N ASP A 738 33.52 14.40 -58.93
CA ASP A 738 34.65 14.49 -57.99
C ASP A 738 34.79 13.20 -57.17
N SER A 739 35.04 12.10 -57.89
CA SER A 739 35.32 10.77 -57.32
C SER A 739 36.75 10.68 -56.76
N SER A 740 37.19 11.72 -56.05
CA SER A 740 38.57 11.94 -55.59
C SER A 740 38.71 11.85 -54.08
N ALA A 741 37.71 12.31 -53.32
CA ALA A 741 37.71 12.35 -51.86
C ALA A 741 37.34 11.01 -51.18
N GLN A 742 36.75 10.07 -51.93
CA GLN A 742 36.26 8.78 -51.41
C GLN A 742 37.36 7.69 -51.52
N LYS A 743 38.44 7.83 -50.74
CA LYS A 743 39.56 6.87 -50.79
C LYS A 743 40.09 6.35 -49.44
N ASP A 744 39.76 7.02 -48.33
CA ASP A 744 40.31 6.68 -47.00
C ASP A 744 39.42 5.73 -46.15
N SER A 745 38.14 5.57 -46.49
CA SER A 745 37.20 4.73 -45.72
C SER A 745 36.87 3.41 -46.44
N THR A 746 37.38 2.29 -45.93
CA THR A 746 37.03 0.93 -46.39
C THR A 746 35.60 0.51 -46.02
N TRP A 747 34.89 1.31 -45.21
CA TRP A 747 33.54 1.05 -44.75
C TRP A 747 32.47 1.57 -45.71
N THR A 748 31.54 0.70 -46.04
CA THR A 748 30.24 1.04 -46.64
C THR A 748 29.16 1.03 -45.54
N VAL A 749 28.22 1.97 -45.60
CA VAL A 749 27.22 2.17 -44.53
C VAL A 749 25.84 2.36 -45.12
N PHE A 750 24.85 1.73 -44.50
CA PHE A 750 23.44 1.87 -44.79
C PHE A 750 22.71 2.30 -43.51
N VAL A 751 21.74 3.20 -43.63
CA VAL A 751 20.78 3.56 -42.57
C VAL A 751 19.39 3.25 -43.13
N ASP A 752 18.63 2.40 -42.42
CA ASP A 752 17.28 1.98 -42.82
C ASP A 752 17.21 1.53 -44.29
N GLU A 753 18.17 0.66 -44.62
CA GLU A 753 18.46 0.06 -45.95
C GLU A 753 18.88 1.05 -47.07
N ARG A 754 18.91 2.36 -46.81
CA ARG A 754 19.41 3.39 -47.74
C ARG A 754 20.90 3.65 -47.53
N PHE A 755 21.64 3.93 -48.61
CA PHE A 755 23.05 4.31 -48.53
C PHE A 755 23.24 5.61 -47.75
N ALA A 756 24.24 5.62 -46.85
CA ALA A 756 24.63 6.78 -46.06
C ALA A 756 26.07 7.22 -46.40
N ILE A 757 26.38 8.51 -46.23
CA ILE A 757 27.68 9.09 -46.57
C ILE A 757 28.53 9.20 -45.32
N LEU A 758 29.76 8.68 -45.36
CA LEU A 758 30.80 8.97 -44.36
C LEU A 758 31.66 10.14 -44.83
N ARG A 759 31.74 11.21 -44.03
CA ARG A 759 32.64 12.34 -44.25
C ARG A 759 33.71 12.36 -43.15
N PRO A 760 35.01 12.34 -43.46
CA PRO A 760 36.04 12.52 -42.43
C PRO A 760 35.97 13.92 -41.82
N VAL A 761 36.14 14.02 -40.50
CA VAL A 761 36.10 15.28 -39.72
C VAL A 761 37.46 15.58 -39.12
N THR A 762 38.03 14.61 -38.41
CA THR A 762 39.36 14.72 -37.78
C THR A 762 40.11 13.40 -37.99
N GLN A 763 41.39 13.51 -38.32
CA GLN A 763 42.31 12.37 -38.43
C GLN A 763 43.39 12.50 -37.36
N ASP A 764 43.10 12.05 -36.14
CA ASP A 764 44.12 11.91 -35.09
C ASP A 764 45.01 10.68 -35.36
N ALA A 765 46.09 10.53 -34.59
CA ALA A 765 47.04 9.43 -34.76
C ALA A 765 46.35 8.06 -34.61
N ASP A 766 45.68 7.83 -33.48
CA ASP A 766 45.13 6.52 -33.12
C ASP A 766 43.72 6.25 -33.71
N GLU A 767 42.97 7.30 -34.06
CA GLU A 767 41.54 7.20 -34.37
C GLU A 767 41.10 8.16 -35.50
N SER A 768 40.26 7.66 -36.41
CA SER A 768 39.63 8.47 -37.46
C SER A 768 38.19 8.80 -37.09
N VAL A 769 37.86 10.09 -37.04
CA VAL A 769 36.50 10.59 -36.75
C VAL A 769 35.79 10.93 -38.04
N TYR A 770 34.60 10.35 -38.22
CA TYR A 770 33.69 10.56 -39.35
C TYR A 770 32.36 11.19 -38.89
N GLU A 771 31.74 11.97 -39.76
CA GLU A 771 30.34 12.39 -39.72
C GLU A 771 29.57 11.47 -40.69
N LEU A 772 28.73 10.60 -40.14
CA LEU A 772 27.75 9.81 -40.89
C LEU A 772 26.56 10.72 -41.21
N ILE A 773 26.22 10.84 -42.49
CA ILE A 773 25.17 11.72 -43.00
C ILE A 773 24.14 10.87 -43.75
N SER A 774 22.88 10.91 -43.31
CA SER A 774 21.73 10.28 -43.95
C SER A 774 20.45 11.01 -43.54
N PRO A 775 19.53 11.32 -44.48
CA PRO A 775 18.27 12.00 -44.15
C PRO A 775 17.34 11.17 -43.25
N GLU A 776 17.55 9.85 -43.14
CA GLU A 776 16.75 9.01 -42.25
C GLU A 776 17.13 9.19 -40.76
N LEU A 777 18.37 9.61 -40.46
CA LEU A 777 18.89 9.74 -39.09
C LEU A 777 18.18 10.88 -38.34
N SER A 778 17.12 10.53 -37.63
CA SER A 778 16.24 11.45 -36.95
C SER A 778 15.99 10.97 -35.51
N ARG A 779 14.84 11.32 -34.94
CA ARG A 779 14.39 10.82 -33.64
C ARG A 779 13.60 9.52 -33.82
N GLY A 780 13.96 8.48 -33.07
CA GLY A 780 13.32 7.17 -33.17
C GLY A 780 14.34 6.04 -33.16
N THR A 781 13.99 4.90 -33.76
CA THR A 781 14.87 3.72 -33.88
C THR A 781 15.27 3.49 -35.32
N HIS A 782 16.58 3.47 -35.58
CA HIS A 782 17.21 3.33 -36.89
C HIS A 782 18.13 2.11 -36.92
N VAL A 783 18.15 1.40 -38.05
CA VAL A 783 19.04 0.25 -38.29
C VAL A 783 20.21 0.69 -39.17
N ILE A 784 21.40 0.75 -38.57
CA ILE A 784 22.63 1.18 -39.25
C ILE A 784 23.50 -0.05 -39.54
N ARG A 785 23.63 -0.43 -40.81
CA ARG A 785 24.45 -1.59 -41.25
C ARG A 785 25.78 -1.10 -41.81
N TRP A 786 26.85 -1.48 -41.13
CA TRP A 786 28.24 -1.24 -41.51
C TRP A 786 28.80 -2.50 -42.18
N ARG A 787 29.52 -2.34 -43.30
CA ARG A 787 30.18 -3.44 -44.01
C ARG A 787 31.56 -3.01 -44.52
N THR A 788 32.59 -3.80 -44.23
CA THR A 788 33.94 -3.65 -44.79
C THR A 788 34.47 -5.00 -45.27
N VAL A 789 35.41 -4.98 -46.22
CA VAL A 789 36.15 -6.15 -46.70
C VAL A 789 37.62 -5.75 -46.73
N ALA A 790 38.46 -6.55 -46.07
CA ALA A 790 39.90 -6.31 -45.96
C ALA A 790 40.69 -7.56 -46.38
N GLU A 791 41.85 -7.37 -47.00
CA GLU A 791 42.73 -8.48 -47.39
C GLU A 791 43.46 -9.05 -46.16
N ARG A 792 43.71 -10.36 -46.16
CA ARG A 792 44.42 -11.09 -45.12
C ARG A 792 45.91 -10.79 -45.18
N ILE A 793 46.47 -10.30 -44.07
CA ILE A 793 47.92 -10.12 -43.93
C ILE A 793 48.57 -11.51 -43.84
N VAL A 794 49.35 -11.87 -44.86
CA VAL A 794 50.12 -13.12 -44.93
C VAL A 794 51.60 -12.80 -44.75
N ALA A 795 52.31 -13.56 -43.93
CA ALA A 795 53.74 -13.38 -43.72
C ALA A 795 54.57 -13.93 -44.90
N ASP A 796 55.66 -13.24 -45.21
CA ASP A 796 56.55 -13.55 -46.34
C ASP A 796 57.26 -14.92 -46.15
N PRO A 797 57.05 -15.92 -47.03
CA PRO A 797 57.44 -17.31 -46.77
C PRO A 797 58.94 -17.55 -46.62
N GLU A 798 59.83 -16.67 -47.09
CA GLU A 798 61.29 -16.88 -46.97
C GLU A 798 61.81 -16.86 -45.52
N SER A 799 61.05 -16.27 -44.58
CA SER A 799 61.43 -16.22 -43.16
C SER A 799 61.12 -17.52 -42.38
N ALA A 800 60.41 -18.48 -42.97
CA ALA A 800 59.79 -19.60 -42.27
C ALA A 800 60.69 -20.84 -42.08
N THR A 801 61.87 -20.70 -41.46
CA THR A 801 62.68 -21.86 -41.04
C THR A 801 62.96 -21.90 -39.54
N ARG A 802 62.55 -23.01 -38.89
CA ARG A 802 62.67 -23.37 -37.45
C ARG A 802 61.69 -22.69 -36.47
N THR A 803 60.40 -22.94 -36.61
CA THR A 803 59.53 -23.41 -35.50
C THR A 803 58.15 -23.83 -36.01
N VAL A 804 57.59 -24.94 -35.51
CA VAL A 804 56.31 -25.52 -35.97
C VAL A 804 55.12 -24.89 -35.21
N GLN A 805 55.16 -23.57 -34.99
CA GLN A 805 54.15 -22.80 -34.24
C GLN A 805 53.91 -21.38 -34.81
N ALA A 806 54.42 -21.06 -36.00
CA ALA A 806 54.54 -19.68 -36.49
C ALA A 806 53.41 -19.19 -37.45
N ASN A 807 52.36 -19.98 -37.71
CA ASN A 807 51.38 -19.66 -38.77
C ASN A 807 50.22 -18.74 -38.35
N SER A 808 50.03 -18.45 -37.06
CA SER A 808 48.87 -17.68 -36.54
C SER A 808 49.20 -16.21 -36.24
N GLN A 809 49.52 -15.44 -37.29
CA GLN A 809 49.57 -13.96 -37.20
C GLN A 809 48.18 -13.41 -36.81
N PRO A 810 48.08 -12.51 -35.81
CA PRO A 810 46.82 -11.89 -35.42
C PRO A 810 46.44 -10.75 -36.38
N GLN A 811 45.36 -10.92 -37.15
CA GLN A 811 44.81 -9.90 -38.02
C GLN A 811 43.97 -8.88 -37.22
N PRO A 812 44.18 -7.57 -37.39
CA PRO A 812 43.41 -6.53 -36.70
C PRO A 812 42.10 -6.21 -37.42
N ILE A 813 41.04 -5.97 -36.64
CA ILE A 813 39.70 -5.62 -37.08
C ILE A 813 39.21 -4.44 -36.24
N SER A 814 39.24 -3.24 -36.82
CA SER A 814 38.60 -2.07 -36.22
C SER A 814 37.07 -2.23 -36.27
N LEU A 815 36.36 -1.81 -35.22
CA LEU A 815 34.91 -1.67 -35.23
C LEU A 815 34.53 -0.18 -35.17
N PRO A 816 33.49 0.28 -35.87
CA PRO A 816 32.98 1.63 -35.69
C PRO A 816 32.37 1.80 -34.29
N ARG A 817 32.35 3.03 -33.77
CA ARG A 817 31.66 3.40 -32.51
C ARG A 817 31.07 4.81 -32.58
N PRO A 818 29.85 5.08 -32.09
CA PRO A 818 29.33 6.45 -32.06
C PRO A 818 30.15 7.33 -31.10
N ILE A 819 30.18 8.63 -31.39
CA ILE A 819 30.75 9.68 -30.53
C ILE A 819 29.60 10.58 -30.09
N VAL A 820 28.95 10.18 -29.00
CA VAL A 820 27.84 10.88 -28.36
C VAL A 820 28.02 10.79 -26.86
N ASP A 821 27.88 11.92 -26.16
CA ASP A 821 28.21 12.07 -24.73
C ASP A 821 27.41 11.11 -23.82
N ASP A 822 26.18 10.78 -24.23
CA ASP A 822 25.27 9.88 -23.51
C ASP A 822 24.87 8.70 -24.43
N THR A 823 25.71 7.66 -24.43
CA THR A 823 25.53 6.42 -25.19
C THR A 823 25.31 5.23 -24.25
N THR A 824 24.10 4.70 -24.21
CA THR A 824 23.75 3.50 -23.43
C THR A 824 23.78 2.26 -24.30
N ILE A 825 24.61 1.26 -23.98
CA ILE A 825 24.67 -0.01 -24.74
C ILE A 825 23.62 -0.99 -24.19
N ARG A 826 22.80 -1.57 -25.07
CA ARG A 826 21.66 -2.43 -24.72
C ARG A 826 21.99 -3.91 -24.91
N GLY A 827 22.49 -4.53 -23.85
CA GLY A 827 22.89 -5.95 -23.83
C GLY A 827 24.30 -6.19 -24.39
N ASP A 828 24.74 -7.44 -24.37
CA ASP A 828 26.04 -7.80 -24.92
C ASP A 828 26.07 -7.72 -26.45
N ILE A 829 27.16 -7.18 -26.99
CA ILE A 829 27.41 -7.08 -28.42
C ILE A 829 27.94 -8.42 -28.92
N VAL A 830 27.17 -9.08 -29.77
CA VAL A 830 27.48 -10.41 -30.30
C VAL A 830 28.07 -10.32 -31.70
N MET A 831 29.32 -10.77 -31.85
CA MET A 831 30.01 -10.90 -33.13
C MET A 831 30.27 -12.38 -33.42
N GLN A 832 29.60 -12.93 -34.45
CA GLN A 832 29.88 -14.29 -34.92
C GLN A 832 31.22 -14.35 -35.66
N LEU A 833 31.99 -15.41 -35.46
CA LEU A 833 33.25 -15.68 -36.14
C LEU A 833 33.06 -16.89 -37.05
N VAL A 834 33.27 -16.72 -38.36
CA VAL A 834 33.02 -17.74 -39.39
C VAL A 834 34.31 -17.99 -40.17
N GLY A 835 34.82 -19.22 -40.09
CA GLY A 835 36.00 -19.68 -40.83
C GLY A 835 35.71 -20.06 -42.28
N ASP A 836 36.76 -20.51 -42.98
CA ASP A 836 36.66 -21.18 -44.28
C ASP A 836 36.87 -22.71 -44.12
N GLU A 837 36.82 -23.48 -45.22
CA GLU A 837 36.97 -24.95 -45.21
C GLU A 837 38.32 -25.46 -44.64
N SER A 838 39.30 -24.57 -44.43
CA SER A 838 40.67 -24.88 -44.03
C SER A 838 41.19 -24.07 -42.81
N ASN A 839 40.49 -23.01 -42.42
CA ASN A 839 40.93 -22.06 -41.39
C ASN A 839 39.76 -21.64 -40.46
N GLU A 840 39.96 -21.71 -39.14
CA GLU A 840 39.06 -21.08 -38.15
C GLU A 840 39.54 -19.67 -37.76
N LEU A 841 38.59 -18.79 -37.45
CA LEU A 841 38.85 -17.46 -36.86
C LEU A 841 38.73 -17.52 -35.33
N MET A 842 39.85 -17.35 -34.62
CA MET A 842 39.87 -17.31 -33.15
C MET A 842 40.37 -15.97 -32.60
N VAL A 843 39.84 -15.51 -31.47
CA VAL A 843 40.38 -14.35 -30.76
C VAL A 843 41.48 -14.80 -29.77
N PRO A 844 42.68 -14.18 -29.74
CA PRO A 844 43.75 -14.56 -28.82
C PRO A 844 43.29 -14.58 -27.36
N ASN A 845 43.70 -15.61 -26.62
CA ASN A 845 43.28 -15.91 -25.24
C ASN A 845 41.78 -16.20 -25.04
N SER A 846 40.95 -16.18 -26.10
CA SER A 846 39.62 -16.78 -26.05
C SER A 846 39.72 -18.29 -26.33
N ALA A 847 38.98 -19.10 -25.57
CA ALA A 847 38.96 -20.54 -25.80
C ALA A 847 37.84 -20.89 -26.80
N SER A 848 38.22 -21.12 -28.05
CA SER A 848 37.43 -21.73 -29.13
C SER A 848 35.92 -21.43 -29.10
N ARG A 849 35.58 -20.15 -29.29
CA ARG A 849 34.22 -19.69 -29.54
C ARG A 849 34.11 -19.11 -30.95
N SER A 850 33.21 -19.66 -31.76
CA SER A 850 32.69 -19.03 -32.99
C SER A 850 31.80 -17.79 -32.72
N GLN A 851 31.88 -17.23 -31.51
CA GLN A 851 31.10 -16.09 -31.02
C GLN A 851 31.95 -15.27 -30.05
N LEU A 852 32.40 -14.12 -30.51
CA LEU A 852 32.97 -13.06 -29.68
C LEU A 852 31.82 -12.26 -29.03
N VAL A 853 31.88 -12.09 -27.72
CA VAL A 853 30.88 -11.38 -26.92
C VAL A 853 31.57 -10.19 -26.24
N LEU A 854 31.08 -8.98 -26.49
CA LEU A 854 31.68 -7.72 -26.04
C LEU A 854 30.68 -6.93 -25.20
N GLN A 855 31.07 -6.48 -24.01
CA GLN A 855 30.21 -5.64 -23.16
C GLN A 855 30.17 -4.17 -23.64
N SER A 856 31.08 -3.78 -24.53
CA SER A 856 31.12 -2.46 -25.16
C SER A 856 31.89 -2.48 -26.48
N LEU A 857 31.69 -1.46 -27.32
CA LEU A 857 32.50 -1.29 -28.53
C LEU A 857 33.93 -0.88 -28.15
N PRO A 858 34.96 -1.62 -28.60
CA PRO A 858 36.35 -1.35 -28.22
C PRO A 858 36.86 -0.05 -28.86
N ARG A 859 37.81 0.61 -28.19
CA ARG A 859 38.53 1.78 -28.73
C ARG A 859 39.77 1.40 -29.54
N GLU A 860 40.19 0.14 -29.47
CA GLU A 860 41.33 -0.42 -30.20
C GLU A 860 40.84 -1.47 -31.21
N SER A 861 41.65 -1.77 -32.22
CA SER A 861 41.34 -2.84 -33.18
C SER A 861 41.37 -4.21 -32.49
N LEU A 862 40.29 -4.99 -32.67
CA LEU A 862 40.21 -6.37 -32.20
C LEU A 862 41.24 -7.22 -32.94
N ARG A 863 41.97 -8.06 -32.23
CA ARG A 863 42.90 -9.01 -32.85
C ARG A 863 42.23 -10.37 -33.02
N VAL A 864 42.26 -10.91 -34.23
CA VAL A 864 41.73 -12.23 -34.57
C VAL A 864 42.85 -13.03 -35.24
N SER A 865 43.30 -14.10 -34.60
CA SER A 865 44.24 -15.05 -35.20
C SER A 865 43.50 -16.02 -36.11
N VAL A 866 43.95 -16.12 -37.36
CA VAL A 866 43.53 -17.21 -38.24
C VAL A 866 44.34 -18.46 -37.87
N VAL A 867 43.65 -19.57 -37.60
CA VAL A 867 44.26 -20.84 -37.20
C VAL A 867 43.89 -21.90 -38.23
N ALA A 868 44.88 -22.59 -38.80
CA ALA A 868 44.62 -23.72 -39.69
C ALA A 868 43.99 -24.87 -38.89
N THR A 869 42.91 -25.46 -39.39
CA THR A 869 42.14 -26.47 -38.67
C THR A 869 42.99 -27.72 -38.41
N GLU A 870 43.36 -28.00 -37.15
CA GLU A 870 44.16 -29.18 -36.80
C GLU A 870 43.35 -30.46 -37.03
N SER A 871 43.62 -31.13 -38.16
CA SER A 871 43.01 -32.40 -38.58
C SER A 871 43.46 -33.60 -37.74
N GLY A 872 43.29 -33.53 -36.42
CA GLY A 872 43.78 -34.52 -35.46
C GLY A 872 42.89 -34.77 -34.24
N GLN A 873 41.88 -33.93 -33.97
CA GLN A 873 40.92 -34.16 -32.89
C GLN A 873 39.61 -34.72 -33.47
N GLN A 874 39.44 -36.05 -33.39
CA GLN A 874 38.19 -36.74 -33.71
C GLN A 874 37.01 -36.16 -32.91
N ASP A 875 35.79 -36.22 -33.47
CA ASP A 875 34.56 -35.72 -32.85
C ASP A 875 34.20 -36.43 -31.53
N LEU A 876 34.79 -36.01 -30.42
CA LEU A 876 34.37 -36.33 -29.07
C LEU A 876 33.17 -35.46 -28.69
N THR A 877 31.95 -36.00 -28.87
CA THR A 877 30.74 -35.29 -28.47
C THR A 877 30.31 -35.68 -27.06
N ILE A 878 29.99 -34.68 -26.22
CA ILE A 878 29.44 -34.90 -24.87
C ILE A 878 27.92 -34.75 -24.92
N ARG A 879 27.21 -35.88 -24.89
CA ARG A 879 25.74 -35.92 -24.95
C ARG A 879 25.08 -35.52 -23.64
N ARG A 880 25.65 -35.93 -22.50
CA ARG A 880 25.08 -35.71 -21.15
C ARG A 880 26.19 -35.62 -20.11
N ALA A 881 26.11 -34.65 -19.19
CA ALA A 881 27.06 -34.51 -18.09
C ALA A 881 26.37 -34.25 -16.74
N VAL A 882 26.80 -34.99 -15.70
CA VAL A 882 26.46 -34.74 -14.29
C VAL A 882 27.75 -34.57 -13.52
N LEU A 883 28.00 -33.36 -13.02
CA LEU A 883 29.03 -33.08 -12.05
C LEU A 883 28.45 -33.16 -10.63
N ARG A 884 29.19 -33.75 -9.70
CA ARG A 884 28.81 -33.89 -8.29
C ARG A 884 29.97 -33.38 -7.43
N SER A 885 29.73 -32.39 -6.59
CA SER A 885 30.75 -31.78 -5.73
C SER A 885 30.33 -31.93 -4.27
N ALA A 886 31.01 -32.79 -3.52
CA ALA A 886 30.82 -32.96 -2.08
C ALA A 886 31.94 -32.25 -1.29
N ILE A 887 31.57 -31.45 -0.30
CA ILE A 887 32.49 -30.59 0.46
C ILE A 887 32.44 -30.96 1.94
N GLY A 888 33.60 -31.31 2.51
CA GLY A 888 33.86 -31.40 3.94
C GLY A 888 34.92 -30.39 4.38
N GLU A 889 35.17 -30.29 5.70
CA GLU A 889 36.01 -29.25 6.33
C GLU A 889 37.43 -29.09 5.76
N ARG A 890 37.99 -30.18 5.20
CA ARG A 890 39.37 -30.24 4.68
C ARG A 890 39.52 -31.04 3.38
N ASN A 891 38.50 -31.82 3.03
CA ASN A 891 38.51 -32.70 1.86
C ASN A 891 37.29 -32.38 1.00
N ARG A 892 37.50 -32.25 -0.30
CA ARG A 892 36.45 -32.11 -1.32
C ARG A 892 36.53 -33.29 -2.27
N GLN A 893 35.38 -33.89 -2.57
CA GLN A 893 35.24 -34.94 -3.56
C GLN A 893 34.45 -34.40 -4.76
N GLU A 894 35.00 -34.52 -5.95
CA GLU A 894 34.31 -34.31 -7.22
C GLU A 894 34.07 -35.68 -7.88
N GLN A 895 32.91 -35.86 -8.48
CA GLN A 895 32.62 -36.95 -9.41
C GLN A 895 32.01 -36.35 -10.68
N LEU A 896 32.60 -36.64 -11.82
CA LEU A 896 32.08 -36.29 -13.13
C LEU A 896 31.60 -37.58 -13.82
N LEU A 897 30.28 -37.67 -14.05
CA LEU A 897 29.63 -38.71 -14.84
C LEU A 897 29.27 -38.13 -16.21
N VAL A 898 29.83 -38.68 -17.29
CA VAL A 898 29.62 -38.17 -18.66
C VAL A 898 29.29 -39.31 -19.62
N SER A 899 28.35 -39.05 -20.53
CA SER A 899 28.11 -39.87 -21.72
C SER A 899 28.81 -39.20 -22.91
N THR A 900 29.84 -39.86 -23.44
CA THR A 900 30.67 -39.46 -24.58
C THR A 900 30.36 -40.33 -25.80
N GLU A 901 30.46 -39.79 -27.00
CA GLU A 901 30.35 -40.52 -28.26
C GLU A 901 31.44 -40.00 -29.22
N GLY A 902 32.25 -40.93 -29.76
CA GLY A 902 33.44 -40.64 -30.57
C GLY A 902 34.68 -40.22 -29.76
N GLY A 903 35.85 -40.28 -30.40
CA GLY A 903 37.14 -39.75 -29.91
C GLY A 903 37.94 -40.64 -28.95
N ASP A 904 39.28 -40.61 -29.09
CA ASP A 904 40.22 -41.46 -28.33
C ASP A 904 40.41 -41.06 -26.85
N PHE A 905 40.19 -39.79 -26.49
CA PHE A 905 40.53 -39.25 -25.17
C PHE A 905 39.56 -38.18 -24.66
N LEU A 906 38.88 -38.44 -23.54
CA LEU A 906 38.15 -37.40 -22.81
C LEU A 906 39.14 -36.49 -22.06
N THR A 907 39.28 -35.24 -22.54
CA THR A 907 40.11 -34.21 -21.90
C THR A 907 39.27 -33.29 -21.01
N VAL A 908 39.72 -33.12 -19.76
CA VAL A 908 39.05 -32.36 -18.70
C VAL A 908 40.06 -31.37 -18.09
N GLU A 909 39.65 -30.14 -17.79
CA GLU A 909 40.52 -29.12 -17.18
C GLU A 909 40.24 -28.95 -15.67
N LEU A 910 41.28 -28.74 -14.87
CA LEU A 910 41.19 -28.41 -13.45
C LEU A 910 41.35 -26.90 -13.22
N THR A 911 40.43 -26.31 -12.47
CA THR A 911 40.43 -24.88 -12.09
C THR A 911 41.75 -24.45 -11.44
N VAL A 912 42.38 -25.33 -10.65
CA VAL A 912 43.64 -25.08 -9.92
C VAL A 912 44.65 -26.17 -10.24
N ALA A 913 45.90 -25.79 -10.53
CA ALA A 913 46.97 -26.73 -10.88
C ALA A 913 47.60 -27.40 -9.64
N ASP A 914 47.85 -26.59 -8.61
CA ASP A 914 48.71 -26.88 -7.46
C ASP A 914 47.89 -27.28 -6.23
N ILE A 915 47.16 -28.39 -6.38
CA ILE A 915 46.44 -29.06 -5.29
C ILE A 915 46.85 -30.53 -5.28
N ASP A 916 47.07 -31.06 -4.08
CA ASP A 916 47.22 -32.49 -3.83
C ASP A 916 45.87 -33.19 -4.04
N ILE A 917 45.82 -34.02 -5.09
CA ILE A 917 44.59 -34.69 -5.53
C ILE A 917 44.84 -36.17 -5.85
N GLN A 918 43.91 -37.01 -5.40
CA GLN A 918 43.80 -38.41 -5.78
C GLN A 918 42.76 -38.53 -6.90
N ILE A 919 43.08 -39.29 -7.96
CA ILE A 919 42.22 -39.47 -9.14
C ILE A 919 41.91 -40.96 -9.32
N GLN A 920 40.66 -41.28 -9.67
CA GLN A 920 40.25 -42.57 -10.24
C GLN A 920 39.43 -42.30 -11.50
N ALA A 921 39.64 -43.08 -12.56
CA ALA A 921 38.86 -43.00 -13.79
C ALA A 921 38.32 -44.39 -14.15
N TYR A 922 37.04 -44.44 -14.53
CA TYR A 922 36.38 -45.64 -15.03
C TYR A 922 35.67 -45.32 -16.35
N VAL A 923 35.68 -46.27 -17.29
CA VAL A 923 34.93 -46.21 -18.55
C VAL A 923 34.09 -47.48 -18.63
N ASN A 924 32.79 -47.34 -18.85
CA ASN A 924 31.81 -48.44 -18.89
C ASN A 924 31.87 -49.36 -17.66
N GLY A 925 32.25 -48.81 -16.50
CA GLY A 925 32.41 -49.51 -15.22
C GLY A 925 33.78 -50.17 -14.99
N ALA A 926 34.60 -50.35 -16.03
CA ALA A 926 35.97 -50.85 -15.90
C ALA A 926 36.94 -49.72 -15.56
N PRO A 927 38.01 -49.96 -14.76
CA PRO A 927 39.04 -48.95 -14.51
C PRO A 927 39.80 -48.62 -15.80
N ALA A 928 40.05 -47.33 -16.05
CA ALA A 928 40.60 -46.83 -17.31
C ALA A 928 41.96 -46.13 -17.12
N GLU A 929 42.79 -46.15 -18.17
CA GLU A 929 44.05 -45.39 -18.21
C GLU A 929 43.76 -43.88 -18.22
N PHE A 930 44.45 -43.12 -17.37
CA PHE A 930 44.39 -41.67 -17.37
C PHE A 930 45.79 -41.05 -17.27
N ARG A 931 45.97 -39.88 -17.87
CA ARG A 931 47.19 -39.06 -17.77
C ARG A 931 46.84 -37.69 -17.19
N ARG A 932 47.62 -37.19 -16.24
CA ARG A 932 47.54 -35.81 -15.72
C ARG A 932 48.68 -34.98 -16.28
N GLU A 933 48.35 -33.89 -16.97
CA GLU A 933 49.30 -32.92 -17.52
C GLU A 933 49.03 -31.55 -16.87
N ALA A 934 49.65 -31.33 -15.72
CA ALA A 934 49.43 -30.20 -14.80
C ALA A 934 47.94 -29.98 -14.43
N LYS A 935 47.23 -29.13 -15.18
CA LYS A 935 45.80 -28.85 -15.05
C LYS A 935 44.90 -29.82 -15.80
N ARG A 936 45.38 -30.51 -16.84
CA ARG A 936 44.54 -31.37 -17.68
C ARG A 936 44.55 -32.81 -17.16
N ILE A 937 43.40 -33.45 -17.20
CA ILE A 937 43.24 -34.91 -17.05
C ILE A 937 42.74 -35.42 -18.39
N MET A 938 43.45 -36.37 -18.99
CA MET A 938 43.03 -37.09 -20.19
C MET A 938 42.71 -38.53 -19.81
N VAL A 939 41.46 -38.95 -19.98
CA VAL A 939 41.02 -40.34 -19.78
C VAL A 939 40.91 -41.00 -21.15
N ARG A 940 41.55 -42.17 -21.31
CA ARG A 940 41.53 -42.91 -22.57
C ARG A 940 40.18 -43.60 -22.77
N LEU A 941 39.62 -43.47 -23.96
CA LEU A 941 38.40 -44.14 -24.40
C LEU A 941 38.73 -45.38 -25.27
N PRO A 942 37.83 -46.37 -25.36
CA PRO A 942 37.92 -47.44 -26.35
C PRO A 942 37.75 -46.92 -27.79
N ASP A 943 38.51 -47.49 -28.73
CA ASP A 943 38.39 -47.21 -30.16
C ASP A 943 37.32 -48.13 -30.79
N ASP A 944 36.04 -47.86 -30.49
CA ASP A 944 34.89 -48.57 -31.08
C ASP A 944 33.76 -47.63 -31.57
N GLN A 945 33.94 -46.31 -31.43
CA GLN A 945 32.97 -45.23 -31.76
C GLN A 945 31.60 -45.35 -31.06
N ALA A 946 31.44 -46.20 -30.05
CA ALA A 946 30.18 -46.32 -29.33
C ALA A 946 29.96 -45.16 -28.33
N VAL A 947 28.80 -45.18 -27.67
CA VAL A 947 28.52 -44.32 -26.53
C VAL A 947 29.19 -44.92 -25.29
N HIS A 948 30.23 -44.24 -24.78
CA HIS A 948 30.88 -44.59 -23.52
C HIS A 948 30.32 -43.78 -22.36
N ILE A 949 30.38 -44.37 -21.16
CA ILE A 949 30.06 -43.73 -19.90
C ILE A 949 31.35 -43.61 -19.10
N VAL A 950 31.81 -42.37 -18.86
CA VAL A 950 33.00 -42.08 -18.07
C VAL A 950 32.61 -41.64 -16.66
N ASP A 951 33.22 -42.25 -15.65
CA ASP A 951 33.14 -41.86 -14.24
C ASP A 951 34.54 -41.45 -13.75
N LEU A 952 34.77 -40.13 -13.72
CA LEU A 952 36.02 -39.51 -13.25
C LEU A 952 35.81 -38.98 -11.83
N ARG A 953 36.54 -39.55 -10.87
CA ARG A 953 36.45 -39.22 -9.43
C ARG A 953 37.75 -38.55 -8.99
N VAL A 954 37.63 -37.41 -8.32
CA VAL A 954 38.78 -36.61 -7.86
C VAL A 954 38.56 -36.23 -6.39
N TRP A 955 39.48 -36.62 -5.51
CA TRP A 955 39.51 -36.17 -4.12
C TRP A 955 40.62 -35.15 -3.96
N ALA A 956 40.32 -34.00 -3.35
CA ALA A 956 41.23 -32.87 -3.20
C ALA A 956 41.30 -32.41 -1.74
N THR A 957 42.50 -32.10 -1.25
CA THR A 957 42.68 -31.48 0.07
C THR A 957 42.62 -29.96 -0.03
N LEU A 958 41.89 -29.31 0.89
CA LEU A 958 41.63 -27.87 0.89
C LEU A 958 41.94 -27.27 2.27
N ASN A 959 43.00 -26.46 2.34
CA ASN A 959 43.47 -25.84 3.58
C ASN A 959 42.68 -24.56 3.99
N LYS A 960 41.34 -24.58 3.90
CA LYS A 960 40.49 -23.40 4.18
C LYS A 960 39.25 -23.73 5.02
N PRO A 961 39.35 -23.70 6.37
CA PRO A 961 38.18 -23.75 7.25
C PRO A 961 37.47 -22.38 7.26
N THR A 962 36.56 -22.15 6.30
CA THR A 962 35.81 -20.90 6.18
C THR A 962 34.32 -21.07 6.46
N ALA A 963 33.80 -20.39 7.49
CA ALA A 963 32.37 -20.35 7.83
C ALA A 963 31.47 -19.66 6.76
N PHE A 964 32.09 -19.12 5.71
CA PHE A 964 31.46 -18.55 4.52
C PHE A 964 32.40 -18.79 3.32
N GLU A 965 32.02 -19.64 2.37
CA GLU A 965 32.87 -20.08 1.26
C GLU A 965 32.22 -19.80 -0.11
N LYS A 966 33.02 -19.31 -1.08
CA LYS A 966 32.64 -19.28 -2.50
C LYS A 966 33.02 -20.61 -3.15
N VAL A 967 32.02 -21.39 -3.51
CA VAL A 967 32.15 -22.69 -4.16
C VAL A 967 31.97 -22.54 -5.68
N SER A 968 32.88 -23.14 -6.45
CA SER A 968 32.73 -23.42 -7.88
C SER A 968 33.40 -24.77 -8.21
N PRO A 969 33.04 -25.47 -9.29
CA PRO A 969 33.71 -26.70 -9.75
C PRO A 969 35.25 -26.64 -9.74
N LEU A 970 35.88 -27.74 -9.35
CA LEU A 970 37.30 -27.98 -9.63
C LEU A 970 37.44 -28.54 -11.04
N ILE A 971 36.52 -29.43 -11.44
CA ILE A 971 36.42 -30.01 -12.78
C ILE A 971 35.71 -29.03 -13.73
N GLN A 972 36.36 -28.68 -14.83
CA GLN A 972 35.79 -27.91 -15.94
C GLN A 972 35.64 -28.81 -17.17
N LEU A 973 34.42 -28.84 -17.71
CA LEU A 973 34.10 -29.53 -18.95
C LEU A 973 34.65 -28.78 -20.18
N PRO A 974 34.95 -29.48 -21.28
CA PRO A 974 35.17 -28.83 -22.57
C PRO A 974 33.87 -28.23 -23.11
N TYR A 975 34.00 -27.35 -24.10
CA TYR A 975 32.85 -26.70 -24.75
C TYR A 975 32.05 -27.68 -25.60
N GLY A 976 30.75 -27.40 -25.81
CA GLY A 976 29.83 -28.25 -26.57
C GLY A 976 28.81 -29.04 -25.74
N VAL A 977 28.92 -29.04 -24.41
CA VAL A 977 27.93 -29.71 -23.54
C VAL A 977 26.59 -28.96 -23.55
N THR A 978 25.54 -29.59 -24.10
CA THR A 978 24.22 -28.96 -24.22
C THR A 978 23.48 -28.80 -22.90
N ARG A 979 23.68 -29.72 -21.95
CA ARG A 979 23.07 -29.70 -20.61
C ARG A 979 23.96 -30.40 -19.57
N THR A 980 24.42 -29.62 -18.61
CA THR A 980 25.16 -30.09 -17.43
C THR A 980 24.28 -29.96 -16.19
N TYR A 981 24.14 -31.02 -15.42
CA TYR A 981 23.65 -30.93 -14.03
C TYR A 981 24.83 -30.81 -13.06
N TRP A 982 24.68 -30.00 -12.02
CA TRP A 982 25.65 -29.90 -10.92
C TRP A 982 24.98 -30.15 -9.56
N GLN A 983 25.31 -31.29 -8.95
CA GLN A 983 24.86 -31.65 -7.61
C GLN A 983 25.90 -31.19 -6.59
N LEU A 984 25.60 -30.12 -5.85
CA LEU A 984 26.40 -29.66 -4.72
C LEU A 984 25.91 -30.34 -3.43
N ILE A 985 26.82 -30.99 -2.71
CA ILE A 985 26.57 -31.65 -1.43
C ILE A 985 27.41 -30.92 -0.38
N ALA A 986 26.76 -30.04 0.38
CA ALA A 986 27.37 -29.27 1.46
C ALA A 986 27.27 -30.01 2.80
N MET A 987 28.17 -29.73 3.74
CA MET A 987 28.15 -30.31 5.10
C MET A 987 26.79 -30.13 5.78
N SER A 988 26.42 -31.04 6.67
CA SER A 988 25.10 -31.05 7.33
C SER A 988 24.78 -29.79 8.15
N ASP A 989 25.82 -29.10 8.66
CA ASP A 989 25.73 -27.82 9.36
C ASP A 989 25.72 -26.60 8.43
N SER A 990 25.97 -26.77 7.13
CA SER A 990 26.20 -25.68 6.18
C SER A 990 25.11 -25.59 5.11
N HIS A 991 24.78 -24.36 4.70
CA HIS A 991 23.63 -24.08 3.88
C HIS A 991 23.93 -23.11 2.73
N LEU A 992 23.25 -23.34 1.60
CA LEU A 992 23.23 -22.45 0.45
C LEU A 992 22.66 -21.07 0.84
N VAL A 993 23.46 -20.01 0.71
CA VAL A 993 23.03 -18.62 0.92
C VAL A 993 22.75 -17.93 -0.41
N TRP A 994 23.56 -18.21 -1.44
CA TRP A 994 23.44 -17.58 -2.75
C TRP A 994 23.99 -18.49 -3.86
N ALA A 995 23.44 -18.36 -5.07
CA ALA A 995 23.92 -19.01 -6.30
C ALA A 995 23.84 -18.01 -7.46
N SER A 996 24.74 -18.12 -8.45
CA SER A 996 24.79 -17.19 -9.59
C SER A 996 23.44 -17.12 -10.33
N PRO A 997 23.03 -15.93 -10.83
CA PRO A 997 21.79 -15.78 -11.60
C PRO A 997 21.77 -16.63 -12.88
N ASP A 998 22.95 -16.89 -13.45
CA ASP A 998 23.18 -17.58 -14.72
C ASP A 998 22.88 -19.09 -14.66
N VAL A 999 22.45 -19.58 -13.50
CA VAL A 999 22.40 -21.02 -13.16
C VAL A 999 20.99 -21.43 -12.76
N GLY A 1000 20.38 -22.28 -13.60
CA GLY A 1000 19.08 -22.87 -13.34
C GLY A 1000 19.07 -23.74 -12.08
N ARG A 1001 17.95 -23.75 -11.36
CA ARG A 1001 17.81 -24.41 -10.06
C ARG A 1001 16.82 -25.56 -10.17
N ALA A 1002 17.31 -26.78 -10.35
CA ALA A 1002 16.50 -27.99 -10.44
C ALA A 1002 16.11 -28.50 -9.03
N MET A 1003 15.46 -27.62 -8.25
CA MET A 1003 15.11 -27.86 -6.85
C MET A 1003 13.74 -27.26 -6.49
N THR A 1004 12.85 -28.08 -5.94
CA THR A 1004 11.58 -27.63 -5.36
C THR A 1004 11.76 -27.15 -3.92
N TRP A 1005 10.85 -26.32 -3.43
CA TRP A 1005 10.72 -26.04 -2.00
C TRP A 1005 9.80 -27.08 -1.35
N THR A 1006 10.17 -27.58 -0.18
CA THR A 1006 9.38 -28.53 0.62
C THR A 1006 9.34 -28.07 2.08
N LEU A 1007 8.17 -28.16 2.71
CA LEU A 1007 8.00 -27.93 4.14
C LEU A 1007 8.10 -29.25 4.90
N ASP A 1008 9.20 -29.45 5.63
CA ASP A 1008 9.38 -30.55 6.58
C ASP A 1008 9.10 -30.05 8.00
N ARG A 1009 7.87 -30.29 8.48
CA ARG A 1009 7.33 -29.80 9.76
C ARG A 1009 7.32 -28.27 9.86
N LEU A 1010 8.43 -27.69 10.33
CA LEU A 1010 8.66 -26.24 10.43
C LEU A 1010 9.90 -25.78 9.63
N ARG A 1011 10.64 -26.71 9.02
CA ARG A 1011 11.83 -26.43 8.20
C ARG A 1011 11.40 -26.27 6.73
N PHE A 1012 11.63 -25.11 6.15
CA PHE A 1012 11.45 -24.89 4.72
C PHE A 1012 12.79 -25.15 4.01
N ALA A 1013 12.86 -26.23 3.23
CA ALA A 1013 14.09 -26.69 2.62
C ALA A 1013 13.94 -26.87 1.11
N ARG A 1014 15.03 -26.64 0.38
CA ARG A 1014 15.15 -27.11 -1.02
C ARG A 1014 15.34 -28.62 -1.01
N GLN A 1015 14.61 -29.32 -1.87
CA GLN A 1015 14.93 -30.70 -2.25
C GLN A 1015 15.30 -30.74 -3.75
N PRO A 1016 16.31 -31.53 -4.15
CA PRO A 1016 16.66 -31.67 -5.55
C PRO A 1016 15.58 -32.46 -6.30
N LEU A 1017 15.23 -32.00 -7.51
CA LEU A 1017 14.20 -32.62 -8.36
C LEU A 1017 14.60 -34.03 -8.83
N HIS A 1018 15.91 -34.32 -8.85
CA HIS A 1018 16.48 -35.60 -9.22
C HIS A 1018 17.36 -36.12 -8.08
N ASN A 1019 17.14 -37.38 -7.68
CA ASN A 1019 17.99 -38.10 -6.74
C ASN A 1019 19.22 -38.71 -7.44
N ASP A 1020 20.21 -39.15 -6.67
CA ASP A 1020 21.48 -39.72 -7.16
C ASP A 1020 21.28 -40.80 -8.24
N ALA A 1021 20.37 -41.75 -8.01
CA ALA A 1021 20.06 -42.84 -8.93
C ALA A 1021 19.48 -42.32 -10.26
N SER A 1022 18.55 -41.36 -10.21
CA SER A 1022 17.96 -40.75 -11.40
C SER A 1022 18.96 -39.89 -12.20
N LEU A 1023 19.93 -39.26 -11.54
CA LEU A 1023 21.02 -38.52 -12.20
C LEU A 1023 22.00 -39.47 -12.91
N ALA A 1024 22.37 -40.58 -12.28
CA ALA A 1024 23.22 -41.60 -12.91
C ALA A 1024 22.50 -42.31 -14.06
N ALA A 1025 21.25 -42.74 -13.86
CA ALA A 1025 20.41 -43.32 -14.91
C ALA A 1025 20.17 -42.34 -16.08
N TRP A 1026 20.14 -41.03 -15.83
CA TRP A 1026 20.09 -40.01 -16.89
C TRP A 1026 21.37 -39.98 -17.74
N VAL A 1027 22.56 -40.21 -17.16
CA VAL A 1027 23.81 -40.41 -17.93
C VAL A 1027 23.87 -41.81 -18.56
N GLY A 1028 23.16 -42.78 -17.99
CA GLY A 1028 23.18 -44.20 -18.38
C GLY A 1028 23.99 -45.10 -17.44
N ALA A 1029 24.57 -44.55 -16.37
CA ALA A 1029 25.38 -45.29 -15.41
C ALA A 1029 24.51 -46.16 -14.48
N SER A 1030 24.76 -47.47 -14.48
CA SER A 1030 24.00 -48.46 -13.71
C SER A 1030 24.33 -48.53 -12.21
N GLU A 1031 25.46 -47.96 -11.78
CA GLU A 1031 25.94 -48.00 -10.40
C GLU A 1031 26.26 -46.58 -9.89
N THR A 1032 25.71 -46.23 -8.72
CA THR A 1032 25.98 -44.96 -8.05
C THR A 1032 26.91 -45.15 -6.87
N VAL A 1033 28.09 -44.52 -6.90
CA VAL A 1033 28.91 -44.36 -5.69
C VAL A 1033 28.15 -43.51 -4.67
N PRO A 1034 28.01 -43.97 -3.41
CA PRO A 1034 27.42 -43.17 -2.35
C PRO A 1034 28.30 -41.97 -2.05
N MET A 1035 27.76 -40.77 -2.32
CA MET A 1035 28.34 -39.51 -1.84
C MET A 1035 28.02 -39.33 -0.35
N PRO A 1036 28.87 -38.63 0.41
CA PRO A 1036 28.67 -38.41 1.84
C PRO A 1036 27.33 -37.73 2.17
N GLU A 1037 26.89 -37.90 3.42
CA GLU A 1037 25.69 -37.26 3.93
C GLU A 1037 25.88 -35.74 4.09
N GLY A 1038 24.84 -34.97 3.75
CA GLY A 1038 24.92 -33.51 3.68
C GLY A 1038 23.67 -32.86 3.10
N ASN A 1039 23.62 -31.53 3.13
CA ASN A 1039 22.54 -30.77 2.48
C ASN A 1039 22.79 -30.75 0.96
N ARG A 1040 21.82 -31.25 0.17
CA ARG A 1040 21.98 -31.49 -1.27
C ARG A 1040 21.24 -30.45 -2.11
N TYR A 1041 21.93 -29.85 -3.05
CA TYR A 1041 21.44 -28.81 -3.95
C TYR A 1041 21.71 -29.22 -5.40
N LEU A 1042 20.76 -29.01 -6.32
CA LEU A 1042 20.88 -29.42 -7.72
C LEU A 1042 20.69 -28.23 -8.67
N PHE A 1043 21.74 -27.95 -9.43
CA PHE A 1043 21.82 -26.88 -10.42
C PHE A 1043 21.83 -27.44 -11.84
N VAL A 1044 21.49 -26.61 -12.82
CA VAL A 1044 21.49 -26.96 -14.25
C VAL A 1044 21.90 -25.77 -15.10
N GLY A 1045 22.72 -26.00 -16.13
CA GLY A 1045 23.17 -25.01 -17.09
C GLY A 1045 23.97 -25.65 -18.23
N SER A 1046 24.42 -24.86 -19.20
CA SER A 1046 25.29 -25.33 -20.29
C SER A 1046 26.78 -25.32 -19.88
N ASP A 1047 27.27 -24.19 -19.37
CA ASP A 1047 28.68 -24.00 -18.99
C ASP A 1047 28.94 -24.22 -17.49
N ALA A 1048 29.78 -25.20 -17.16
CA ALA A 1048 30.23 -25.47 -15.79
C ALA A 1048 31.05 -24.33 -15.15
N ARG A 1049 31.63 -23.42 -15.97
CA ARG A 1049 32.38 -22.26 -15.49
C ARG A 1049 31.47 -21.17 -14.90
N SER A 1050 30.17 -21.17 -15.25
CA SER A 1050 29.15 -20.28 -14.65
C SER A 1050 28.73 -20.72 -13.23
N PHE A 1051 29.01 -21.96 -12.83
CA PHE A 1051 28.57 -22.53 -11.58
C PHE A 1051 29.33 -21.96 -10.37
N SER A 1052 28.83 -20.83 -9.85
CA SER A 1052 29.27 -20.25 -8.58
C SER A 1052 28.15 -20.22 -7.54
N VAL A 1053 28.48 -20.64 -6.32
CA VAL A 1053 27.63 -20.69 -5.14
C VAL A 1053 28.37 -20.05 -3.94
N ARG A 1054 27.62 -19.53 -2.97
CA ARG A 1054 28.13 -19.18 -1.63
C ARG A 1054 27.40 -20.02 -0.57
N VAL A 1055 28.19 -20.75 0.22
CA VAL A 1055 27.72 -21.58 1.35
C VAL A 1055 28.15 -20.93 2.66
N ALA A 1056 27.32 -20.98 3.70
CA ALA A 1056 27.67 -20.52 5.04
C ALA A 1056 27.30 -21.54 6.12
N SER A 1057 28.04 -21.56 7.24
CA SER A 1057 27.70 -22.41 8.38
C SER A 1057 26.44 -21.90 9.09
N ARG A 1058 25.64 -22.83 9.64
CA ARG A 1058 24.47 -22.53 10.45
C ARG A 1058 24.82 -21.67 11.66
N THR A 1059 25.99 -21.86 12.26
CA THR A 1059 26.49 -21.03 13.37
C THR A 1059 26.69 -19.57 12.96
N MET A 1060 27.26 -19.32 11.77
CA MET A 1060 27.44 -17.98 11.22
C MET A 1060 26.07 -17.33 10.91
N ILE A 1061 25.16 -18.05 10.24
CA ILE A 1061 23.82 -17.56 9.93
C ILE A 1061 23.06 -17.20 11.21
N TRP A 1062 23.10 -18.05 12.25
CA TRP A 1062 22.47 -17.77 13.54
C TRP A 1062 23.07 -16.56 14.27
N LEU A 1063 24.39 -16.40 14.25
CA LEU A 1063 25.07 -15.25 14.87
C LEU A 1063 24.62 -13.94 14.22
N TRP A 1064 24.55 -13.87 12.89
CA TRP A 1064 24.07 -12.70 12.17
C TRP A 1064 22.60 -12.38 12.45
N VAL A 1065 21.69 -13.35 12.30
CA VAL A 1065 20.24 -13.09 12.46
C VAL A 1065 19.89 -12.77 13.93
N SER A 1066 20.50 -13.46 14.89
CA SER A 1066 20.29 -13.15 16.32
C SER A 1066 20.86 -11.78 16.72
N GLY A 1067 22.04 -11.41 16.21
CA GLY A 1067 22.63 -10.08 16.43
C GLY A 1067 21.73 -8.95 15.92
N TRP A 1068 21.18 -9.09 14.71
CA TRP A 1068 20.20 -8.15 14.16
C TRP A 1068 18.90 -8.11 14.97
N MET A 1069 18.34 -9.26 15.38
CA MET A 1069 17.11 -9.30 16.17
C MET A 1069 17.27 -8.70 17.57
N VAL A 1070 18.43 -8.89 18.21
CA VAL A 1070 18.77 -8.20 19.47
C VAL A 1070 18.90 -6.69 19.26
N MET A 1071 19.57 -6.25 18.19
CA MET A 1071 19.68 -4.83 17.84
C MET A 1071 18.31 -4.17 17.62
N ILE A 1072 17.43 -4.80 16.82
CA ILE A 1072 16.06 -4.34 16.55
C ILE A 1072 15.23 -4.31 17.85
N SER A 1073 15.37 -5.33 18.70
CA SER A 1073 14.68 -5.37 20.00
C SER A 1073 15.11 -4.23 20.92
N ILE A 1074 16.41 -3.96 21.01
CA ILE A 1074 16.96 -2.81 21.76
C ILE A 1074 16.45 -1.50 21.16
N MET A 1075 16.45 -1.37 19.83
CA MET A 1075 15.96 -0.18 19.12
C MET A 1075 14.48 0.12 19.46
N LEU A 1076 13.60 -0.88 19.36
CA LEU A 1076 12.18 -0.78 19.70
C LEU A 1076 11.94 -0.51 21.19
N ILE A 1077 12.75 -1.10 22.09
CA ILE A 1077 12.60 -0.90 23.54
C ILE A 1077 13.02 0.52 23.95
N TYR A 1078 14.15 1.03 23.45
CA TYR A 1078 14.77 2.26 23.95
C TYR A 1078 14.43 3.54 23.15
N PHE A 1079 14.00 3.45 21.89
CA PHE A 1079 13.72 4.61 21.05
C PHE A 1079 12.22 4.66 20.65
N PRO A 1080 11.37 5.45 21.36
CA PRO A 1080 9.92 5.49 21.09
C PRO A 1080 9.55 5.83 19.63
N ARG A 1081 10.34 6.69 18.96
CA ARG A 1081 10.15 7.05 17.54
C ARG A 1081 10.23 5.86 16.58
N THR A 1082 10.86 4.75 16.97
CA THR A 1082 11.03 3.57 16.11
C THR A 1082 9.81 2.64 16.12
N ARG A 1083 8.80 2.92 16.96
CA ARG A 1083 7.51 2.20 17.03
C ARG A 1083 6.46 2.75 16.07
N HIS A 1084 6.83 3.70 15.20
CA HIS A 1084 5.94 4.23 14.17
C HIS A 1084 5.72 3.18 13.07
N PRO A 1085 4.50 2.96 12.54
CA PRO A 1085 4.23 1.90 11.56
C PRO A 1085 5.12 1.94 10.30
N PHE A 1086 5.64 3.11 9.94
CA PHE A 1086 6.61 3.27 8.86
C PHE A 1086 7.89 2.42 9.03
N THR A 1087 8.34 2.12 10.25
CA THR A 1087 9.52 1.25 10.46
C THR A 1087 9.23 -0.21 10.12
N ALA A 1088 7.99 -0.68 10.34
CA ALA A 1088 7.55 -1.99 9.91
C ALA A 1088 7.44 -2.07 8.38
N VAL A 1089 6.94 -1.01 7.71
CA VAL A 1089 6.93 -0.91 6.24
C VAL A 1089 8.35 -0.96 5.67
N LEU A 1090 9.29 -0.19 6.24
CA LEU A 1090 10.67 -0.15 5.77
C LEU A 1090 11.40 -1.50 6.00
N ALA A 1091 11.12 -2.18 7.11
CA ALA A 1091 11.62 -3.54 7.37
C ALA A 1091 11.02 -4.58 6.39
N ALA A 1092 9.72 -4.49 6.09
CA ALA A 1092 9.07 -5.37 5.10
C ALA A 1092 9.63 -5.15 3.68
N LEU A 1093 9.90 -3.89 3.29
CA LEU A 1093 10.48 -3.55 2.00
C LEU A 1093 11.94 -4.04 1.90
N ALA A 1094 12.73 -3.95 2.97
CA ALA A 1094 14.06 -4.54 3.04
C ALA A 1094 14.03 -6.08 2.92
N PHE A 1095 13.05 -6.74 3.55
CA PHE A 1095 12.87 -8.19 3.44
C PHE A 1095 12.42 -8.63 2.03
N ALA A 1096 11.55 -7.84 1.38
CA ALA A 1096 11.17 -8.05 -0.02
C ALA A 1096 12.38 -7.89 -0.97
N GLY A 1097 13.24 -6.89 -0.75
CA GLY A 1097 14.50 -6.76 -1.49
C GLY A 1097 15.43 -7.97 -1.30
N LEU A 1098 15.54 -8.50 -0.07
CA LEU A 1098 16.32 -9.70 0.21
C LEU A 1098 15.74 -10.95 -0.48
N LEU A 1099 14.41 -11.08 -0.55
CA LEU A 1099 13.73 -12.17 -1.28
C LEU A 1099 14.05 -12.15 -2.79
N ILE A 1100 14.19 -10.97 -3.40
CA ILE A 1100 14.54 -10.81 -4.81
C ILE A 1100 16.03 -11.16 -5.05
N ILE A 1101 16.93 -10.64 -4.22
CA ILE A 1101 18.39 -10.76 -4.43
C ILE A 1101 18.93 -12.15 -4.00
N ALA A 1102 18.41 -12.70 -2.91
CA ALA A 1102 18.92 -13.94 -2.30
C ALA A 1102 17.79 -14.74 -1.65
N PRO A 1103 16.86 -15.34 -2.43
CA PRO A 1103 15.66 -15.99 -1.91
C PRO A 1103 15.92 -17.09 -0.89
N ASP A 1104 16.98 -17.89 -1.07
CA ASP A 1104 17.28 -19.00 -0.15
C ASP A 1104 17.87 -18.48 1.18
N ALA A 1105 18.61 -17.37 1.16
CA ALA A 1105 18.99 -16.63 2.37
C ALA A 1105 17.77 -16.00 3.05
N ALA A 1106 16.88 -15.36 2.29
CA ALA A 1106 15.68 -14.71 2.82
C ALA A 1106 14.77 -15.69 3.57
N VAL A 1107 14.58 -16.90 3.02
CA VAL A 1107 13.86 -18.00 3.69
C VAL A 1107 14.52 -18.36 5.01
N MET A 1108 15.84 -18.61 5.04
CA MET A 1108 16.55 -18.97 6.28
C MET A 1108 16.53 -17.85 7.32
N VAL A 1109 16.67 -16.60 6.90
CA VAL A 1109 16.53 -15.42 7.77
C VAL A 1109 15.12 -15.37 8.34
N GLY A 1110 14.08 -15.56 7.52
CA GLY A 1110 12.68 -15.61 7.96
C GLY A 1110 12.40 -16.73 8.97
N GLN A 1111 12.92 -17.94 8.73
CA GLN A 1111 12.78 -19.09 9.64
C GLN A 1111 13.37 -18.78 11.04
N ILE A 1112 14.57 -18.21 11.10
CA ILE A 1112 15.26 -17.89 12.36
C ILE A 1112 14.64 -16.65 13.02
N ALA A 1113 14.21 -15.66 12.21
CA ALA A 1113 13.51 -14.47 12.67
C ALA A 1113 12.19 -14.81 13.38
N ALA A 1114 11.41 -15.77 12.86
CA ALA A 1114 10.16 -16.20 13.51
C ALA A 1114 10.41 -16.78 14.92
N VAL A 1115 11.45 -17.61 15.08
CA VAL A 1115 11.84 -18.17 16.39
C VAL A 1115 12.34 -17.07 17.34
N ALA A 1116 13.16 -16.14 16.83
CA ALA A 1116 13.65 -15.00 17.62
C ALA A 1116 12.50 -14.08 18.06
N LEU A 1117 11.55 -13.79 17.17
CA LEU A 1117 10.39 -12.94 17.46
C LEU A 1117 9.46 -13.59 18.49
N ALA A 1118 9.24 -14.90 18.42
CA ALA A 1118 8.50 -15.62 19.46
C ALA A 1118 9.14 -15.46 20.85
N LEU A 1119 10.47 -15.56 20.95
CA LEU A 1119 11.19 -15.30 22.21
C LEU A 1119 11.07 -13.84 22.68
N VAL A 1120 11.07 -12.87 21.76
CA VAL A 1120 10.85 -11.45 22.09
C VAL A 1120 9.42 -11.21 22.59
N VAL A 1121 8.41 -11.85 22.00
CA VAL A 1121 7.02 -11.79 22.46
C VAL A 1121 6.88 -12.39 23.87
N VAL A 1122 7.50 -13.54 24.14
CA VAL A 1122 7.54 -14.14 25.50
C VAL A 1122 8.23 -13.19 26.49
N MET A 1123 9.37 -12.58 26.12
CA MET A 1123 10.06 -11.61 26.97
C MET A 1123 9.18 -10.37 27.25
N LEU A 1124 8.43 -9.89 26.27
CA LEU A 1124 7.50 -8.77 26.43
C LEU A 1124 6.31 -9.15 27.33
N ALA A 1125 5.75 -10.35 27.18
CA ALA A 1125 4.64 -10.86 28.01
C ALA A 1125 5.05 -11.00 29.48
N VAL A 1126 6.21 -11.63 29.74
CA VAL A 1126 6.82 -11.70 31.08
C VAL A 1126 7.09 -10.30 31.63
N ARG A 1127 7.57 -9.37 30.80
CA ARG A 1127 7.80 -7.97 31.20
C ARG A 1127 6.50 -7.20 31.48
N SER A 1128 5.38 -7.49 30.84
CA SER A 1128 4.08 -6.90 31.19
C SER A 1128 3.51 -7.49 32.48
N LEU A 1129 3.69 -8.79 32.73
CA LEU A 1129 3.25 -9.46 33.96
C LEU A 1129 4.07 -9.01 35.20
N LEU A 1130 5.35 -8.67 35.02
CA LEU A 1130 6.24 -8.21 36.09
C LEU A 1130 6.24 -6.69 36.33
N GLN A 1131 5.51 -5.90 35.53
CA GLN A 1131 5.37 -4.46 35.79
C GLN A 1131 4.15 -4.19 36.69
N PRO A 1132 4.34 -3.63 37.90
CA PRO A 1132 3.20 -3.27 38.74
C PRO A 1132 2.34 -2.19 38.04
N PRO A 1133 1.00 -2.26 38.14
CA PRO A 1133 0.13 -1.30 37.47
C PRO A 1133 0.40 0.12 37.97
N PRO A 1134 0.50 1.13 37.09
CA PRO A 1134 0.81 2.49 37.48
C PRO A 1134 -0.31 3.06 38.35
N ALA A 1135 0.00 3.32 39.62
CA ALA A 1135 -0.93 3.92 40.57
C ALA A 1135 -1.43 5.28 40.04
N ARG A 1136 -2.73 5.36 39.70
CA ARG A 1136 -3.38 6.59 39.22
C ARG A 1136 -3.49 7.59 40.36
N VAL A 1137 -2.44 8.39 40.58
CA VAL A 1137 -2.50 9.56 41.45
C VAL A 1137 -3.46 10.57 40.81
N LEU A 1138 -4.66 10.71 41.40
CA LEU A 1138 -5.60 11.76 41.05
C LEU A 1138 -5.00 13.11 41.45
N VAL A 1139 -4.54 13.89 40.46
CA VAL A 1139 -4.12 15.28 40.66
C VAL A 1139 -5.37 16.16 40.58
N PRO A 1140 -5.81 16.79 41.69
CA PRO A 1140 -7.01 17.63 41.67
C PRO A 1140 -6.72 18.97 40.98
N THR A 1141 -7.38 19.23 39.85
CA THR A 1141 -7.34 20.52 39.16
C THR A 1141 -7.97 21.61 40.02
N ARG A 1142 -7.17 22.35 40.79
CA ARG A 1142 -7.63 23.53 41.56
C ARG A 1142 -7.54 24.82 40.75
N GLN A 1143 -8.45 25.73 41.08
CA GLN A 1143 -8.71 26.94 40.31
C GLN A 1143 -7.60 27.99 40.41
N ARG A 1144 -7.55 28.85 39.39
CA ARG A 1144 -6.64 29.99 39.26
C ARG A 1144 -7.25 31.22 39.93
N SER A 1145 -6.90 31.49 41.19
CA SER A 1145 -7.31 32.70 41.92
C SER A 1145 -6.11 33.45 42.49
N THR A 1146 -6.23 34.78 42.46
CA THR A 1146 -5.21 35.81 42.70
C THR A 1146 -4.65 35.91 44.13
N SER A 1147 -3.44 36.50 44.20
CA SER A 1147 -2.92 37.46 45.20
C SER A 1147 -2.59 37.05 46.66
N GLU A 1148 -1.38 37.48 47.08
CA GLU A 1148 -0.93 37.86 48.44
C GLU A 1148 -0.76 36.78 49.54
N GLY A 1149 0.01 37.08 50.60
CA GLY A 1149 -0.11 36.35 51.88
C GLY A 1149 1.12 35.71 52.58
N SER A 1150 2.28 36.38 52.62
CA SER A 1150 3.31 36.32 53.71
C SER A 1150 3.36 35.15 54.76
N THR A 1151 4.46 34.38 54.72
CA THR A 1151 5.41 34.05 55.83
C THR A 1151 4.99 33.31 57.15
N ARG A 1152 5.97 32.53 57.66
CA ARG A 1152 6.09 31.78 58.95
C ARG A 1152 5.39 30.40 58.99
N THR A 1153 6.03 29.26 59.25
CA THR A 1153 7.13 28.83 60.17
C THR A 1153 6.64 28.48 61.59
N ILE A 1154 6.74 27.19 61.95
CA ILE A 1154 7.24 26.66 63.25
C ILE A 1154 7.48 25.13 63.18
N VAL A 1155 8.63 24.71 63.70
CA VAL A 1155 9.29 23.37 63.83
C VAL A 1155 10.45 23.61 64.84
N PRO A 1156 11.02 22.67 65.65
CA PRO A 1156 10.78 21.24 65.96
C PRO A 1156 10.42 21.10 67.49
N PRO A 1157 11.02 20.25 68.38
CA PRO A 1157 11.63 18.89 68.36
C PRO A 1157 10.85 17.90 69.30
N SER A 1158 11.30 16.72 69.76
CA SER A 1158 12.60 15.99 69.82
C SER A 1158 12.33 14.45 69.79
N GLU A 1159 13.06 13.61 69.04
CA GLU A 1159 14.36 12.96 69.36
C GLU A 1159 14.27 11.68 70.22
N ALA A 1160 14.64 10.51 69.65
CA ALA A 1160 15.47 9.46 70.28
C ALA A 1160 15.60 8.15 69.44
N GLU A 1161 16.85 7.68 69.27
CA GLU A 1161 17.32 6.28 69.19
C GLU A 1161 16.94 5.29 68.04
N ARG A 1162 17.75 4.21 67.99
CA ARG A 1162 17.86 3.07 67.05
C ARG A 1162 17.96 1.77 67.94
N PRO A 1163 18.29 0.53 67.48
CA PRO A 1163 18.56 -0.01 66.12
C PRO A 1163 17.87 -1.40 65.84
N SER A 1164 18.19 -2.02 64.68
CA SER A 1164 18.41 -3.48 64.42
C SER A 1164 17.44 -4.57 64.96
N SER A 1165 17.23 -5.74 64.35
CA SER A 1165 17.55 -6.36 63.04
C SER A 1165 16.90 -7.77 62.99
N MET A 1166 17.13 -8.56 61.93
CA MET A 1166 16.88 -10.02 61.84
C MET A 1166 15.40 -10.51 61.85
N SER A 1167 15.06 -11.75 61.42
CA SER A 1167 15.60 -12.63 60.34
C SER A 1167 14.71 -13.89 60.13
N ALA A 1168 15.02 -14.67 59.08
CA ALA A 1168 14.75 -16.10 58.86
C ALA A 1168 13.33 -16.58 58.42
N THR A 1169 13.14 -17.35 57.33
CA THR A 1169 13.39 -18.82 57.04
C THR A 1169 12.38 -19.73 57.77
N ARG A 1170 11.73 -20.80 57.23
CA ARG A 1170 12.02 -21.85 56.20
C ARG A 1170 10.78 -22.19 55.34
N SER A 1171 10.80 -22.77 54.12
CA SER A 1171 11.68 -23.70 53.36
C SER A 1171 11.29 -25.20 53.45
N ILE A 1172 11.77 -26.02 52.48
CA ILE A 1172 11.45 -27.45 52.17
C ILE A 1172 10.23 -27.59 51.22
N GLU A 1173 10.28 -28.03 49.94
CA GLU A 1173 11.28 -28.62 49.01
C GLU A 1173 11.26 -30.17 48.83
N MET A 1174 11.39 -30.62 47.55
CA MET A 1174 11.76 -31.99 47.06
C MET A 1174 10.77 -33.17 47.30
N GLU A 1175 10.72 -34.29 46.56
CA GLU A 1175 11.13 -34.74 45.18
C GLU A 1175 10.49 -36.14 44.90
N ALA A 1176 10.63 -36.94 43.82
CA ALA A 1176 11.31 -36.90 42.50
C ALA A 1176 10.68 -37.95 41.51
N SER A 1177 10.93 -37.81 40.20
CA SER A 1177 10.94 -38.88 39.16
C SER A 1177 9.59 -39.60 38.80
N GLY A 1178 9.35 -40.13 37.59
CA GLY A 1178 10.07 -40.02 36.30
C GLY A 1178 9.73 -41.15 35.29
N GLY A 1179 9.48 -40.79 34.01
CA GLY A 1179 9.28 -41.72 32.88
C GLY A 1179 7.90 -42.42 32.79
N SER A 1180 7.53 -43.13 31.71
CA SER A 1180 8.06 -43.19 30.33
C SER A 1180 7.11 -43.94 29.35
N ASN A 1181 7.24 -43.67 28.05
CA ASN A 1181 6.93 -44.53 26.88
C ASN A 1181 5.49 -44.84 26.36
N LYS A 1182 5.31 -44.51 25.07
CA LYS A 1182 4.77 -45.31 23.93
C LYS A 1182 3.26 -45.67 23.74
N GLY A 1183 2.77 -45.22 22.57
CA GLY A 1183 1.97 -46.02 21.61
C GLY A 1183 0.44 -45.84 21.64
N MET A 1184 -0.33 -46.19 20.59
CA MET A 1184 -0.04 -46.40 19.14
C MET A 1184 -1.37 -46.53 18.34
N GLN A 1185 -1.36 -46.33 17.00
CA GLN A 1185 -2.45 -46.65 16.02
C GLN A 1185 -3.74 -45.78 16.08
N HIS A 1186 -4.21 -45.17 14.97
CA HIS A 1186 -5.14 -45.64 13.90
C HIS A 1186 -6.61 -45.81 14.35
N GLY A 1187 -7.64 -45.46 13.57
CA GLY A 1187 -7.76 -44.80 12.24
C GLY A 1187 -8.99 -43.84 12.23
N GLU A 1188 -9.15 -42.86 11.34
CA GLU A 1188 -9.39 -42.91 9.87
C GLU A 1188 -10.90 -42.97 9.49
N VAL A 1189 -11.24 -42.39 8.32
CA VAL A 1189 -12.50 -42.51 7.54
C VAL A 1189 -13.68 -41.58 7.90
N VAL A 1190 -13.75 -40.48 7.13
CA VAL A 1190 -14.90 -39.88 6.41
C VAL A 1190 -16.24 -39.60 7.14
N GLY A 1191 -16.63 -38.32 7.06
CA GLY A 1191 -18.00 -37.80 7.09
C GLY A 1191 -18.06 -36.53 6.27
#